data_AF-A0A161XGT8-F1
#
_entry.id   AF-A0A161XGT8-F1
#
_cell.length_a   1.000
_cell.length_b   1.000
_cell.length_c   1.000
_cell.angle_alpha   90.00
_cell.angle_beta   90.00
_cell.angle_gamma   90.00
#
_symmetry.space_group_name_H-M   'P 1'
#
loop_
_entity.id
_entity.type
_entity.pdbx_description
1 polymer ?
#
loop_
_entity_poly.entity_id
_entity_poly.type
_entity_poly.pdbx_seq_one_letter_code
_entity_poly.pdbx_strand_id
1 'polypeptide(L)'
;MTETTIETTPVLIVGGSLVGLSAAVFLAWRGIPAMVVERHAGSSVHPRAIGYTTRTLELFRATGVELPPSEHGSKPPRRARVESLAGTWFQEYPWTPPSTTNGPAIEYSPVHATAIAQDRLEPILRQRAVELGAQLRPSTEMIGFGQDADGVTATLRRRDDGSEYQVRAQYLVAADGATSPIRNALGIGRSGEGLLSVQRSILFRAPLEEYLAKGIVQFEIEQDDFTPFLITYSDGRWVLMLDDDLDRDEAAQRAAIERAIGRSDLPIDVIAGGRWELAALIADRYSAGRVFLAGDAAHQLPPNRGGFGANTGIDDAHNLAWKLAAVLSGESTPGLLETYSAERRPIALLRHEQLFARADYKAFLKTPKSDVPVLPEDAIELGQLYRSAAVLGAGAELPAALRPDEWAGQPGTRAPHLRILVDGTEESTLDLFQRGWVLVSEDDHWTEPVAAAIRATGVTVRLVLIGVDAKAVDPRPFGATYGVHDSGATLVRPDGYIAWRAVDAPADPARALADALGRAADSIRTARPPQSTLEQRIQRLEDSEEIRTLTARYAHAVNQGWDGKTLDVQTIPEIFAPDASWEGTHYHAIRGAGAIAAALPEATSAIEAALHSFMNPIVTVSGDTATGQWQFWVASAMDGEFGAAFMNSRLTYTRTAAGWRIQTVREGQARRGRFA
;
A
#
# COMPACT_ATOMS: atom_id res chain seq x y z
N MET A 1 24.34 36.96 -10.81
CA MET A 1 23.73 35.63 -10.74
C MET A 1 22.27 35.85 -10.42
N THR A 2 21.39 35.74 -11.40
CA THR A 2 19.94 35.80 -11.20
C THR A 2 19.54 34.53 -10.45
N GLU A 3 19.00 34.66 -9.24
CA GLU A 3 18.37 33.54 -8.52
C GLU A 3 17.26 32.97 -9.40
N THR A 4 17.44 31.75 -9.88
CA THR A 4 16.37 31.01 -10.55
C THR A 4 15.40 30.57 -9.48
N THR A 5 14.26 31.27 -9.32
CA THR A 5 13.21 30.89 -8.38
C THR A 5 12.65 29.52 -8.75
N ILE A 6 12.86 28.53 -7.88
CA ILE A 6 12.29 27.18 -8.03
C ILE A 6 10.84 27.22 -7.54
N GLU A 7 9.89 26.80 -8.37
CA GLU A 7 8.48 26.67 -7.97
C GLU A 7 8.33 25.50 -6.97
N THR A 8 7.40 25.59 -6.02
CA THR A 8 7.20 24.55 -5.00
C THR A 8 5.77 24.03 -4.98
N THR A 9 5.60 22.73 -4.78
CA THR A 9 4.29 22.08 -4.58
C THR A 9 4.42 20.96 -3.54
N PRO A 10 3.39 20.63 -2.73
CA PRO A 10 3.43 19.43 -1.89
C PRO A 10 3.56 18.15 -2.72
N VAL A 11 2.73 18.03 -3.76
CA VAL A 11 2.71 16.86 -4.66
C VAL A 11 2.81 17.32 -6.12
N LEU A 12 3.73 16.71 -6.87
CA LEU A 12 3.81 16.82 -8.33
C LEU A 12 3.26 15.54 -8.95
N ILE A 13 2.29 15.67 -9.85
CA ILE A 13 1.71 14.56 -10.61
C ILE A 13 2.18 14.69 -12.05
N VAL A 14 2.82 13.66 -12.58
CA VAL A 14 3.30 13.63 -13.97
C VAL A 14 2.37 12.73 -14.78
N GLY A 15 1.69 13.32 -15.76
CA GLY A 15 0.62 12.71 -16.54
C GLY A 15 -0.75 13.27 -16.14
N GLY A 16 -1.47 13.86 -17.10
CA GLY A 16 -2.78 14.50 -16.95
C GLY A 16 -3.90 13.81 -17.71
N SER A 17 -3.81 12.48 -17.82
CA SER A 17 -4.90 11.60 -18.27
C SER A 17 -5.71 11.10 -17.06
N LEU A 18 -6.53 10.06 -17.21
CA LEU A 18 -7.47 9.57 -16.18
C LEU A 18 -6.86 9.46 -14.78
N VAL A 19 -5.80 8.67 -14.62
CA VAL A 19 -5.23 8.34 -13.31
C VAL A 19 -4.63 9.57 -12.63
N GLY A 20 -3.89 10.38 -13.38
CA GLY A 20 -3.29 11.61 -12.85
C GLY A 20 -4.32 12.68 -12.49
N LEU A 21 -5.36 12.83 -13.31
CA LEU A 21 -6.48 13.73 -13.01
C LEU A 21 -7.28 13.24 -11.79
N SER A 22 -7.52 11.93 -11.67
CA SER A 22 -8.14 11.34 -10.47
C SER A 22 -7.29 11.58 -9.22
N ALA A 23 -5.97 11.38 -9.29
CA ALA A 23 -5.06 11.70 -8.19
C ALA A 23 -5.16 13.18 -7.77
N ALA A 24 -5.22 14.09 -8.74
CA ALA A 24 -5.38 15.52 -8.48
C ALA A 24 -6.71 15.83 -7.79
N VAL A 25 -7.83 15.25 -8.25
CA VAL A 25 -9.15 15.38 -7.61
C VAL A 25 -9.09 14.85 -6.17
N PHE A 26 -8.56 13.64 -5.94
CA PHE A 26 -8.55 13.03 -4.61
C PHE A 26 -7.67 13.75 -3.60
N LEU A 27 -6.52 14.31 -4.04
CA LEU A 27 -5.63 15.12 -3.21
C LEU A 27 -6.24 16.49 -2.92
N ALA A 28 -6.74 17.19 -3.94
CA ALA A 28 -7.32 18.52 -3.79
C ALA A 28 -8.61 18.48 -2.95
N TRP A 29 -9.44 17.45 -3.10
CA TRP A 29 -10.61 17.22 -2.24
C TRP A 29 -10.25 17.02 -0.76
N ARG A 30 -9.03 16.54 -0.47
CA ARG A 30 -8.47 16.42 0.89
C ARG A 30 -7.70 17.66 1.34
N GLY A 31 -7.76 18.75 0.57
CA GLY A 31 -7.07 20.00 0.88
C GLY A 31 -5.55 19.95 0.65
N ILE A 32 -5.04 18.97 -0.11
CA ILE A 32 -3.62 18.88 -0.46
C ILE A 32 -3.38 19.54 -1.82
N PRO A 33 -2.62 20.65 -1.89
CA PRO A 33 -2.24 21.27 -3.15
C PRO A 33 -1.44 20.28 -4.01
N ALA A 34 -1.86 20.11 -5.25
CA ALA A 34 -1.20 19.26 -6.23
C ALA A 34 -1.01 20.01 -7.55
N MET A 35 0.15 19.81 -8.19
CA MET A 35 0.43 20.30 -9.53
C MET A 35 0.46 19.12 -10.49
N VAL A 36 -0.35 19.15 -11.54
CA VAL A 36 -0.34 18.17 -12.63
C VAL A 36 0.41 18.76 -13.81
N VAL A 37 1.39 18.03 -14.33
CA VAL A 37 2.07 18.36 -15.59
C VAL A 37 1.69 17.33 -16.65
N GLU A 38 1.32 17.80 -17.84
CA GLU A 38 0.90 16.97 -18.96
C GLU A 38 1.54 17.51 -20.24
N ARG A 39 2.23 16.63 -20.98
CA ARG A 39 2.94 17.01 -22.21
C ARG A 39 1.99 17.35 -23.34
N HIS A 40 0.75 16.86 -23.35
CA HIS A 40 -0.24 17.17 -24.37
C HIS A 40 -1.05 18.42 -23.98
N ALA A 41 -1.54 19.16 -24.97
CA ALA A 41 -2.37 20.35 -24.72
C ALA A 41 -3.76 20.00 -24.18
N GLY A 42 -4.23 18.77 -24.42
CA GLY A 42 -5.53 18.28 -23.99
C GLY A 42 -5.63 16.76 -24.07
N SER A 43 -6.85 16.28 -23.88
CA SER A 43 -7.20 14.85 -23.96
C SER A 43 -6.91 14.27 -25.35
N SER A 44 -6.62 12.97 -25.38
CA SER A 44 -6.48 12.22 -26.64
C SER A 44 -7.76 12.32 -27.48
N VAL A 45 -7.60 12.47 -28.80
CA VAL A 45 -8.72 12.38 -29.76
C VAL A 45 -9.31 10.97 -29.78
N HIS A 46 -8.48 9.95 -29.57
CA HIS A 46 -8.95 8.57 -29.44
C HIS A 46 -9.68 8.39 -28.10
N PRO A 47 -10.93 7.90 -28.08
CA PRO A 47 -11.76 7.91 -26.86
C PRO A 47 -11.39 6.83 -25.84
N ARG A 48 -10.57 5.84 -26.23
CA ARG A 48 -9.91 4.85 -25.35
C ARG A 48 -10.90 4.14 -24.41
N ALA A 49 -10.67 4.15 -23.09
CA ALA A 49 -11.47 3.40 -22.12
C ALA A 49 -12.91 3.92 -22.02
N ILE A 50 -13.88 3.02 -21.83
CA ILE A 50 -15.31 3.37 -21.72
C ILE A 50 -15.96 2.93 -20.42
N GLY A 51 -15.58 1.77 -19.87
CA GLY A 51 -16.27 1.17 -18.73
C GLY A 51 -15.63 1.53 -17.40
N TYR A 52 -16.40 2.17 -16.52
CA TYR A 52 -15.99 2.48 -15.16
C TYR A 52 -16.84 1.72 -14.16
N THR A 53 -16.16 1.04 -13.25
CA THR A 53 -16.77 0.14 -12.27
C THR A 53 -17.58 0.91 -11.22
N THR A 54 -18.43 0.19 -10.51
CA THR A 54 -19.15 0.67 -9.33
C THR A 54 -18.19 1.26 -8.31
N ARG A 55 -17.04 0.59 -8.09
CA ARG A 55 -16.02 1.12 -7.18
C ARG A 55 -15.53 2.50 -7.62
N THR A 56 -15.17 2.67 -8.89
CA THR A 56 -14.75 3.98 -9.43
C THR A 56 -15.81 5.06 -9.20
N LEU A 57 -17.09 4.72 -9.38
CA LEU A 57 -18.17 5.68 -9.19
C LEU A 57 -18.37 6.06 -7.73
N GLU A 58 -18.13 5.17 -6.77
CA GLU A 58 -18.12 5.52 -5.33
C GLU A 58 -17.05 6.56 -5.00
N LEU A 59 -15.86 6.41 -5.59
CA LEU A 59 -14.75 7.31 -5.38
C LEU A 59 -15.06 8.70 -5.95
N PHE A 60 -15.65 8.75 -7.15
CA PHE A 60 -16.08 9.99 -7.79
C PHE A 60 -17.23 10.66 -7.05
N ARG A 61 -18.25 9.88 -6.63
CA ARG A 61 -19.37 10.36 -5.81
C ARG A 61 -18.88 11.08 -4.55
N ALA A 62 -17.92 10.50 -3.82
CA ALA A 62 -17.39 11.11 -2.59
C ALA A 62 -16.75 12.50 -2.83
N THR A 63 -16.22 12.72 -4.03
CA THR A 63 -15.58 13.98 -4.43
C THR A 63 -16.51 14.97 -5.12
N GLY A 64 -17.79 14.61 -5.33
CA GLY A 64 -18.74 15.42 -6.08
C GLY A 64 -18.49 15.46 -7.59
N VAL A 65 -17.82 14.45 -8.14
CA VAL A 65 -17.75 14.25 -9.60
C VAL A 65 -19.07 13.64 -10.03
N GLU A 66 -19.85 14.41 -10.79
CA GLU A 66 -21.10 13.96 -11.39
C GLU A 66 -20.85 13.52 -12.83
N LEU A 67 -21.29 12.30 -13.17
CA LEU A 67 -21.17 11.77 -14.52
C LEU A 67 -22.52 11.81 -15.23
N PRO A 68 -22.54 12.09 -16.54
CA PRO A 68 -23.76 11.97 -17.32
C PRO A 68 -24.23 10.50 -17.38
N PRO A 69 -25.51 10.28 -17.74
CA PRO A 69 -26.00 8.93 -18.03
C PRO A 69 -25.12 8.22 -19.07
N SER A 70 -25.05 6.90 -18.96
CA SER A 70 -24.31 6.04 -19.90
C SER A 70 -24.69 6.31 -21.35
N GLU A 71 -23.69 6.43 -22.23
CA GLU A 71 -23.88 6.59 -23.69
C GLU A 71 -24.54 5.35 -24.32
N HIS A 72 -24.43 4.19 -23.67
CA HIS A 72 -25.05 2.92 -24.12
C HIS A 72 -26.45 2.67 -23.53
N GLY A 73 -26.98 3.61 -22.73
CA GLY A 73 -28.25 3.43 -22.02
C GLY A 73 -28.17 2.41 -20.88
N SER A 74 -29.34 1.92 -20.45
CA SER A 74 -29.49 1.04 -19.27
C SER A 74 -29.46 -0.46 -19.60
N LYS A 75 -29.49 -0.84 -20.88
CA LYS A 75 -29.48 -2.25 -21.28
C LYS A 75 -28.03 -2.74 -21.41
N PRO A 76 -27.72 -3.96 -20.94
CA PRO A 76 -26.39 -4.53 -21.15
C PRO A 76 -26.04 -4.58 -22.65
N PRO A 77 -24.80 -4.23 -23.03
CA PRO A 77 -24.39 -4.29 -24.42
C PRO A 77 -24.46 -5.73 -24.95
N ARG A 78 -24.70 -5.89 -26.25
CA ARG A 78 -24.63 -7.16 -26.96
C ARG A 78 -23.54 -7.14 -28.01
N ARG A 79 -23.10 -8.35 -28.40
CA ARG A 79 -22.11 -8.58 -29.45
C ARG A 79 -22.72 -9.37 -30.60
N ALA A 80 -22.15 -9.22 -31.78
CA ALA A 80 -22.43 -10.08 -32.92
C ALA A 80 -21.16 -10.50 -33.65
N ARG A 81 -21.21 -11.69 -34.24
CA ARG A 81 -20.23 -12.19 -35.20
C ARG A 81 -20.86 -12.16 -36.57
N VAL A 82 -20.24 -11.45 -37.50
CA VAL A 82 -20.83 -11.09 -38.81
C VAL A 82 -19.76 -11.16 -39.90
N GLU A 83 -20.18 -11.42 -41.13
CA GLU A 83 -19.31 -11.29 -42.31
C GLU A 83 -18.95 -9.81 -42.55
N SER A 84 -19.95 -8.94 -42.45
CA SER A 84 -19.86 -7.48 -42.43
C SER A 84 -21.18 -6.94 -41.84
N LEU A 85 -21.26 -5.64 -41.50
CA LEU A 85 -22.51 -5.09 -40.95
C LEU A 85 -23.70 -5.27 -41.89
N ALA A 86 -23.52 -5.03 -43.19
CA ALA A 86 -24.53 -5.20 -44.23
C ALA A 86 -24.65 -6.62 -44.80
N GLY A 87 -23.73 -7.52 -44.43
CA GLY A 87 -23.66 -8.88 -44.93
C GLY A 87 -24.37 -9.89 -44.03
N THR A 88 -23.85 -11.13 -44.02
CA THR A 88 -24.42 -12.23 -43.23
C THR A 88 -24.11 -12.08 -41.74
N TRP A 89 -25.12 -12.26 -40.88
CA TRP A 89 -24.94 -12.27 -39.43
C TRP A 89 -24.95 -13.71 -38.91
N PHE A 90 -23.80 -14.18 -38.46
CA PHE A 90 -23.62 -15.58 -38.05
C PHE A 90 -24.16 -15.85 -36.65
N GLN A 91 -23.92 -14.93 -35.70
CA GLN A 91 -24.26 -15.14 -34.30
C GLN A 91 -24.49 -13.82 -33.57
N GLU A 92 -25.44 -13.80 -32.64
CA GLU A 92 -25.62 -12.73 -31.65
C GLU A 92 -25.51 -13.32 -30.24
N TYR A 93 -24.85 -12.62 -29.33
CA TYR A 93 -24.66 -13.12 -27.96
C TYR A 93 -24.47 -11.96 -26.96
N PRO A 94 -24.78 -12.18 -25.67
CA PRO A 94 -24.63 -11.14 -24.66
C PRO A 94 -23.15 -10.80 -24.43
N TRP A 95 -22.86 -9.54 -24.07
CA TRP A 95 -21.49 -9.11 -23.81
C TRP A 95 -20.87 -9.81 -22.59
N THR A 96 -21.65 -10.04 -21.53
CA THR A 96 -21.27 -10.93 -20.43
C THR A 96 -22.07 -12.22 -20.55
N PRO A 97 -21.44 -13.42 -20.52
CA PRO A 97 -22.16 -14.67 -20.49
C PRO A 97 -23.16 -14.69 -19.32
N PRO A 98 -24.37 -15.24 -19.49
CA PRO A 98 -25.32 -15.33 -18.40
C PRO A 98 -24.70 -16.06 -17.20
N SER A 99 -24.71 -15.43 -16.03
CA SER A 99 -24.39 -16.14 -14.79
C SER A 99 -25.42 -17.25 -14.60
N THR A 100 -24.95 -18.47 -14.35
CA THR A 100 -25.81 -19.60 -13.94
C THR A 100 -26.24 -19.51 -12.48
N THR A 101 -25.74 -18.52 -11.74
CA THR A 101 -26.13 -18.25 -10.36
C THR A 101 -27.07 -17.05 -10.32
N ASN A 102 -28.32 -17.29 -9.94
CA ASN A 102 -29.19 -16.24 -9.40
C ASN A 102 -28.57 -15.82 -8.07
N GLY A 103 -27.62 -14.87 -8.11
CA GLY A 103 -27.09 -14.26 -6.91
C GLY A 103 -28.23 -13.67 -6.08
N PRO A 104 -28.13 -13.62 -4.75
CA PRO A 104 -29.14 -12.97 -3.93
C PRO A 104 -29.28 -11.51 -4.38
N ALA A 105 -30.50 -10.95 -4.28
CA ALA A 105 -30.78 -9.55 -4.61
C ALA A 105 -30.20 -8.61 -3.53
N ILE A 106 -28.88 -8.61 -3.39
CA ILE A 106 -28.13 -7.79 -2.45
C ILE A 106 -27.52 -6.63 -3.21
N GLU A 107 -27.80 -5.42 -2.74
CA GLU A 107 -27.15 -4.21 -3.19
C GLU A 107 -25.81 -4.04 -2.45
N TYR A 108 -24.70 -4.04 -3.19
CA TYR A 108 -23.35 -3.86 -2.63
C TYR A 108 -22.86 -2.40 -2.63
N SER A 109 -23.60 -1.49 -3.27
CA SER A 109 -23.23 -0.09 -3.44
C SER A 109 -24.46 0.74 -3.82
N PRO A 110 -24.56 2.02 -3.39
CA PRO A 110 -25.66 2.93 -3.78
C PRO A 110 -25.53 3.47 -5.21
N VAL A 111 -24.47 3.11 -5.92
CA VAL A 111 -24.21 3.50 -7.31
C VAL A 111 -23.90 2.26 -8.13
N HIS A 112 -23.91 2.41 -9.46
CA HIS A 112 -23.63 1.32 -10.38
C HIS A 112 -22.59 1.75 -11.41
N ALA A 113 -21.89 0.78 -11.98
CA ALA A 113 -20.98 1.00 -13.10
C ALA A 113 -21.65 1.79 -14.24
N THR A 114 -20.86 2.60 -14.95
CA THR A 114 -21.32 3.38 -16.10
C THR A 114 -20.36 3.25 -17.27
N ALA A 115 -20.86 3.54 -18.47
CA ALA A 115 -20.04 3.62 -19.67
C ALA A 115 -20.03 5.04 -20.22
N ILE A 116 -18.84 5.63 -20.27
CA ILE A 116 -18.57 6.97 -20.81
C ILE A 116 -17.19 6.96 -21.43
N ALA A 117 -17.00 7.51 -22.62
CA ALA A 117 -15.68 7.53 -23.21
C ALA A 117 -14.66 8.37 -22.39
N GLN A 118 -13.40 7.94 -22.34
CA GLN A 118 -12.35 8.57 -21.54
C GLN A 118 -12.10 10.02 -21.95
N ASP A 119 -12.21 10.36 -23.24
CA ASP A 119 -12.10 11.74 -23.73
C ASP A 119 -13.26 12.64 -23.25
N ARG A 120 -14.38 12.07 -22.81
CA ARG A 120 -15.50 12.78 -22.15
C ARG A 120 -15.32 12.86 -20.65
N LEU A 121 -14.78 11.82 -20.02
CA LEU A 121 -14.52 11.80 -18.57
C LEU A 121 -13.36 12.73 -18.17
N GLU A 122 -12.26 12.74 -18.94
CA GLU A 122 -11.08 13.54 -18.61
C GLU A 122 -11.38 15.03 -18.44
N PRO A 123 -12.18 15.70 -19.31
CA PRO A 123 -12.63 17.08 -19.09
C PRO A 123 -13.39 17.30 -17.77
N ILE A 124 -14.26 16.36 -17.36
CA ILE A 124 -15.02 16.46 -16.10
C ILE A 124 -14.05 16.40 -14.92
N LEU A 125 -13.12 15.44 -14.92
CA LEU A 125 -12.10 15.32 -13.88
C LEU A 125 -11.18 16.54 -13.84
N ARG A 126 -10.82 17.08 -15.01
CA ARG A 126 -9.99 18.28 -15.14
C ARG A 126 -10.66 19.49 -14.51
N GLN A 127 -11.92 19.72 -14.86
CA GLN A 127 -12.70 20.81 -14.30
C GLN A 127 -12.82 20.66 -12.78
N ARG A 128 -13.16 19.45 -12.31
CA ARG A 128 -13.29 19.20 -10.87
C ARG A 128 -11.98 19.40 -10.11
N ALA A 129 -10.86 18.95 -10.67
CA ALA A 129 -9.55 19.14 -10.05
C ALA A 129 -9.25 20.64 -9.87
N VAL A 130 -9.53 21.48 -10.87
CA VAL A 130 -9.34 22.94 -10.80
C VAL A 130 -10.27 23.58 -9.79
N GLU A 131 -11.56 23.21 -9.77
CA GLU A 131 -12.54 23.70 -8.78
C GLU A 131 -12.11 23.41 -7.34
N LEU A 132 -11.46 22.26 -7.12
CA LEU A 132 -10.92 21.87 -5.82
C LEU A 132 -9.55 22.51 -5.50
N GLY A 133 -8.95 23.24 -6.44
CA GLY A 133 -7.69 23.98 -6.24
C GLY A 133 -6.43 23.29 -6.76
N ALA A 134 -6.53 22.22 -7.54
CA ALA A 134 -5.36 21.63 -8.22
C ALA A 134 -4.86 22.55 -9.34
N GLN A 135 -3.54 22.60 -9.53
CA GLN A 135 -2.90 23.35 -10.60
C GLN A 135 -2.63 22.44 -11.79
N LEU A 136 -3.02 22.84 -12.99
CA LEU A 136 -2.80 22.07 -14.21
C LEU A 136 -1.87 22.81 -15.15
N ARG A 137 -0.85 22.11 -15.65
CA ARG A 137 0.14 22.60 -16.62
C ARG A 137 0.11 21.70 -17.86
N PRO A 138 -0.84 21.91 -18.80
CA PRO A 138 -0.79 21.24 -20.10
C PRO A 138 0.43 21.73 -20.90
N SER A 139 0.72 21.07 -22.02
CA SER A 139 1.90 21.37 -22.85
C SER A 139 3.22 21.46 -22.05
N THR A 140 3.34 20.74 -20.94
CA THR A 140 4.50 20.77 -20.05
C THR A 140 5.01 19.35 -19.82
N GLU A 141 6.23 19.09 -20.27
CA GLU A 141 6.86 17.77 -20.19
C GLU A 141 7.89 17.75 -19.05
N MET A 142 7.86 16.71 -18.21
CA MET A 142 8.98 16.47 -17.30
C MET A 142 10.09 15.72 -18.04
N ILE A 143 11.27 16.34 -18.09
CA ILE A 143 12.42 15.83 -18.84
C ILE A 143 13.51 15.23 -17.94
N GLY A 144 13.41 15.44 -16.63
CA GLY A 144 14.33 14.87 -15.65
C GLY A 144 13.90 15.14 -14.22
N PHE A 145 14.42 14.37 -13.27
CA PHE A 145 14.20 14.61 -11.85
C PHE A 145 15.36 14.03 -11.02
N GLY A 146 15.52 14.54 -9.80
CA GLY A 146 16.33 13.94 -8.74
C GLY A 146 15.56 13.99 -7.43
N GLN A 147 15.93 13.15 -6.46
CA GLN A 147 15.33 13.16 -5.13
C GLN A 147 16.38 13.09 -4.03
N ASP A 148 16.03 13.62 -2.87
CA ASP A 148 16.85 13.61 -1.65
C ASP A 148 15.97 13.28 -0.43
N ALA A 149 16.49 13.49 0.78
CA ALA A 149 15.79 13.18 2.02
C ALA A 149 14.49 13.97 2.20
N ASP A 150 14.36 15.15 1.58
CA ASP A 150 13.30 16.13 1.84
C ASP A 150 12.32 16.28 0.66
N GLY A 151 12.66 15.83 -0.54
CA GLY A 151 11.79 16.02 -1.70
C GLY A 151 12.33 15.49 -3.02
N VAL A 152 11.59 15.82 -4.08
CA VAL A 152 11.89 15.56 -5.49
C VAL A 152 12.02 16.89 -6.21
N THR A 153 13.12 17.09 -6.94
CA THR A 153 13.33 18.25 -7.81
C THR A 153 13.14 17.80 -9.25
N ALA A 154 12.07 18.25 -9.90
CA ALA A 154 11.75 17.95 -11.29
C ALA A 154 12.19 19.09 -12.22
N THR A 155 12.74 18.73 -13.38
CA THR A 155 13.03 19.67 -14.48
C THR A 155 11.92 19.53 -15.51
N LEU A 156 11.23 20.64 -15.77
CA LEU A 156 10.08 20.72 -16.66
C LEU A 156 10.44 21.55 -17.89
N ARG A 157 9.90 21.16 -19.04
CA ARG A 157 10.03 21.88 -20.30
C ARG A 157 8.65 22.27 -20.82
N ARG A 158 8.43 23.55 -21.07
CA ARG A 158 7.24 24.03 -21.79
C ARG A 158 7.41 23.68 -23.26
N ARG A 159 6.42 23.02 -23.85
CA ARG A 159 6.48 22.59 -25.25
C ARG A 159 6.18 23.72 -26.24
N ASP A 160 5.53 24.79 -25.76
CA ASP A 160 5.15 25.93 -26.60
C ASP A 160 6.37 26.76 -27.02
N ASP A 161 7.35 26.95 -26.13
CA ASP A 161 8.54 27.78 -26.36
C ASP A 161 9.87 27.07 -26.07
N GLY A 162 9.85 25.84 -25.55
CA GLY A 162 11.04 25.06 -25.19
C GLY A 162 11.72 25.50 -23.90
N SER A 163 11.16 26.47 -23.17
CA SER A 163 11.76 26.98 -21.92
C SER A 163 11.75 25.91 -20.83
N GLU A 164 12.84 25.85 -20.05
CA GLU A 164 13.02 24.91 -18.96
C GLU A 164 12.99 25.61 -17.61
N TYR A 165 12.38 24.97 -16.62
CA TYR A 165 12.32 25.45 -15.24
C TYR A 165 12.24 24.28 -14.27
N GLN A 166 12.42 24.56 -12.97
CA GLN A 166 12.42 23.53 -11.93
C GLN A 166 11.23 23.68 -10.99
N VAL A 167 10.71 22.53 -10.56
CA VAL A 167 9.70 22.40 -9.50
C VAL A 167 10.25 21.51 -8.41
N ARG A 168 10.18 21.97 -7.16
CA ARG A 168 10.45 21.17 -5.96
C ARG A 168 9.15 20.66 -5.37
N ALA A 169 9.03 19.34 -5.24
CA ALA A 169 7.91 18.67 -4.61
C ALA A 169 8.33 17.86 -3.38
N GLN A 170 7.44 17.65 -2.41
CA GLN A 170 7.74 16.71 -1.31
C GLN A 170 7.58 15.25 -1.78
N TYR A 171 6.63 15.02 -2.70
CA TYR A 171 6.38 13.73 -3.33
C TYR A 171 6.02 13.88 -4.81
N LEU A 172 6.32 12.84 -5.59
CA LEU A 172 5.97 12.74 -7.01
C LEU A 172 5.07 11.52 -7.24
N VAL A 173 3.97 11.71 -7.96
CA VAL A 173 3.11 10.64 -8.48
C VAL A 173 3.33 10.53 -9.99
N ALA A 174 3.93 9.41 -10.41
CA ALA A 174 4.16 9.06 -11.80
C ALA A 174 2.93 8.33 -12.36
N ALA A 175 2.09 9.07 -13.06
CA ALA A 175 0.97 8.59 -13.86
C ALA A 175 1.25 8.78 -15.37
N ASP A 176 2.51 8.62 -15.75
CA ASP A 176 3.10 8.98 -17.05
C ASP A 176 2.99 7.87 -18.11
N GLY A 177 2.17 6.85 -17.83
CA GLY A 177 1.73 5.84 -18.79
C GLY A 177 2.66 4.64 -18.96
N ALA A 178 2.29 3.77 -19.90
CA ALA A 178 2.88 2.47 -20.14
C ALA A 178 4.42 2.48 -20.24
N THR A 179 4.99 3.43 -20.97
CA THR A 179 6.44 3.53 -21.22
C THR A 179 7.21 4.23 -20.11
N SER A 180 6.51 4.82 -19.13
CA SER A 180 6.99 5.59 -17.97
C SER A 180 8.51 5.82 -17.93
N PRO A 181 9.03 6.94 -18.47
CA PRO A 181 10.42 7.32 -18.29
C PRO A 181 10.81 7.41 -16.81
N ILE A 182 9.86 7.75 -15.93
CA ILE A 182 10.12 7.85 -14.48
C ILE A 182 10.43 6.49 -13.88
N ARG A 183 9.58 5.48 -14.12
CA ARG A 183 9.81 4.11 -13.66
C ARG A 183 11.17 3.60 -14.14
N ASN A 184 11.51 3.85 -15.41
CA ASN A 184 12.78 3.39 -15.98
C ASN A 184 13.98 4.10 -15.32
N ALA A 185 13.89 5.41 -15.07
CA ALA A 185 14.93 6.17 -14.38
C ALA A 185 15.15 5.73 -12.91
N LEU A 186 14.10 5.24 -12.25
CA LEU A 186 14.18 4.63 -10.91
C LEU A 186 14.76 3.20 -10.93
N GLY A 187 15.00 2.61 -12.11
CA GLY A 187 15.47 1.23 -12.23
C GLY A 187 14.43 0.19 -11.79
N ILE A 188 13.13 0.53 -11.85
CA ILE A 188 12.06 -0.37 -11.45
C ILE A 188 11.68 -1.27 -12.63
N GLY A 189 11.94 -2.57 -12.49
CA GLY A 189 11.58 -3.61 -13.44
C GLY A 189 10.07 -3.88 -13.52
N ARG A 190 9.69 -4.75 -14.47
CA ARG A 190 8.32 -5.23 -14.65
C ARG A 190 8.31 -6.73 -14.92
N SER A 191 7.29 -7.40 -14.42
CA SER A 191 7.01 -8.83 -14.59
C SER A 191 5.62 -9.06 -15.19
N GLY A 192 5.40 -10.19 -15.86
CA GLY A 192 4.12 -10.55 -16.49
C GLY A 192 4.31 -11.25 -17.83
N GLU A 193 3.25 -11.39 -18.62
CA GLU A 193 3.30 -12.05 -19.93
C GLU A 193 4.06 -11.23 -21.00
N GLY A 194 4.25 -9.93 -20.76
CA GLY A 194 4.96 -9.03 -21.66
C GLY A 194 4.07 -8.51 -22.78
N LEU A 195 4.67 -8.26 -23.96
CA LEU A 195 3.93 -7.89 -25.16
C LEU A 195 3.12 -9.09 -25.65
N LEU A 196 1.81 -8.91 -25.82
CA LEU A 196 0.87 -9.92 -26.30
C LEU A 196 0.65 -9.78 -27.81
N SER A 197 0.33 -8.57 -28.27
CA SER A 197 0.15 -8.24 -29.69
C SER A 197 0.39 -6.75 -29.93
N VAL A 198 0.52 -6.38 -31.20
CA VAL A 198 0.48 -4.98 -31.64
C VAL A 198 -0.73 -4.84 -32.54
N GLN A 199 -1.55 -3.84 -32.26
CA GLN A 199 -2.79 -3.58 -32.97
C GLN A 199 -2.82 -2.18 -33.54
N ARG A 200 -3.54 -2.04 -34.65
CA ARG A 200 -3.87 -0.74 -35.26
C ARG A 200 -5.34 -0.44 -35.07
N SER A 201 -5.68 0.81 -34.81
CA SER A 201 -7.07 1.26 -34.73
C SER A 201 -7.35 2.37 -35.72
N ILE A 202 -8.57 2.42 -36.23
CA ILE A 202 -9.06 3.50 -37.08
C ILE A 202 -10.33 4.04 -36.44
N LEU A 203 -10.27 5.27 -35.93
CA LEU A 203 -11.41 6.03 -35.42
C LEU A 203 -12.07 6.76 -36.59
N PHE A 204 -13.38 6.59 -36.76
CA PHE A 204 -14.15 7.22 -37.82
C PHE A 204 -15.58 7.56 -37.41
N ARG A 205 -16.28 8.35 -38.23
CA ARG A 205 -17.73 8.56 -38.16
C ARG A 205 -18.39 8.04 -39.44
N ALA A 206 -19.53 7.39 -39.28
CA ALA A 206 -20.39 6.95 -40.35
C ALA A 206 -21.82 6.75 -39.82
N PRO A 207 -22.87 6.97 -40.65
CA PRO A 207 -24.27 6.80 -40.25
C PRO A 207 -24.64 5.31 -40.24
N LEU A 208 -24.34 4.63 -39.13
CA LEU A 208 -24.45 3.18 -38.98
C LEU A 208 -25.45 2.77 -37.88
N GLU A 209 -26.28 3.70 -37.41
CA GLU A 209 -27.19 3.50 -36.28
C GLU A 209 -28.25 2.43 -36.57
N GLU A 210 -28.57 2.16 -37.84
CA GLU A 210 -29.49 1.09 -38.24
C GLU A 210 -29.04 -0.29 -37.74
N TYR A 211 -27.72 -0.52 -37.66
CA TYR A 211 -27.15 -1.79 -37.18
C TYR A 211 -27.17 -1.93 -35.65
N LEU A 212 -27.47 -0.85 -34.92
CA LEU A 212 -27.51 -0.82 -33.45
C LEU A 212 -28.90 -1.17 -32.89
N ALA A 213 -29.93 -1.32 -33.73
CA ALA A 213 -31.33 -1.45 -33.31
C ALA A 213 -31.60 -2.62 -32.33
N LYS A 214 -30.77 -3.66 -32.36
CA LYS A 214 -30.85 -4.84 -31.47
C LYS A 214 -30.06 -4.69 -30.15
N GLY A 215 -29.51 -3.50 -29.88
CA GLY A 215 -28.64 -3.24 -28.72
C GLY A 215 -27.23 -3.82 -28.87
N ILE A 216 -26.81 -4.08 -30.11
CA ILE A 216 -25.48 -4.62 -30.43
C ILE A 216 -24.55 -3.45 -30.71
N VAL A 217 -23.45 -3.37 -29.98
CA VAL A 217 -22.50 -2.24 -30.03
C VAL A 217 -21.07 -2.67 -30.35
N GLN A 218 -20.86 -3.98 -30.52
CA GLN A 218 -19.57 -4.61 -30.76
C GLN A 218 -19.75 -5.73 -31.78
N PHE A 219 -18.86 -5.78 -32.76
CA PHE A 219 -18.95 -6.66 -33.92
C PHE A 219 -17.59 -7.34 -34.17
N GLU A 220 -17.60 -8.67 -34.18
CA GLU A 220 -16.51 -9.50 -34.67
C GLU A 220 -16.74 -9.72 -36.16
N ILE A 221 -15.90 -9.12 -36.99
CA ILE A 221 -15.95 -9.29 -38.44
C ILE A 221 -15.20 -10.57 -38.79
N GLU A 222 -15.80 -11.46 -39.58
CA GLU A 222 -15.22 -12.75 -39.96
C GLU A 222 -15.28 -12.93 -41.49
N GLN A 223 -14.12 -12.77 -42.14
CA GLN A 223 -13.88 -12.98 -43.57
C GLN A 223 -12.53 -13.70 -43.75
N ASP A 224 -12.31 -14.39 -44.88
CA ASP A 224 -11.17 -15.30 -45.11
C ASP A 224 -9.77 -14.73 -44.79
N ASP A 225 -9.54 -13.43 -44.99
CA ASP A 225 -8.27 -12.72 -44.74
C ASP A 225 -8.46 -11.42 -43.93
N PHE A 226 -9.62 -11.22 -43.32
CA PHE A 226 -9.97 -9.97 -42.65
C PHE A 226 -10.90 -10.19 -41.46
N THR A 227 -10.31 -10.16 -40.27
CA THR A 227 -11.01 -10.43 -39.01
C THR A 227 -10.88 -9.31 -37.97
N PRO A 228 -11.18 -8.04 -38.32
CA PRO A 228 -11.10 -6.95 -37.34
C PRO A 228 -12.24 -6.98 -36.33
N PHE A 229 -12.06 -6.22 -35.26
CA PHE A 229 -13.11 -5.95 -34.29
C PHE A 229 -13.63 -4.53 -34.44
N LEU A 230 -14.94 -4.35 -34.58
CA LEU A 230 -15.59 -3.05 -34.75
C LEU A 230 -16.45 -2.71 -33.51
N ILE A 231 -16.26 -1.52 -32.96
CA ILE A 231 -17.01 -1.02 -31.79
C ILE A 231 -17.49 0.40 -32.00
N THR A 232 -18.65 0.74 -31.44
CA THR A 232 -19.17 2.11 -31.38
C THR A 232 -19.06 2.71 -29.98
N TYR A 233 -18.89 4.03 -29.91
CA TYR A 233 -19.06 4.82 -28.68
C TYR A 233 -20.51 5.32 -28.50
N SER A 234 -21.43 4.93 -29.38
CA SER A 234 -22.84 5.35 -29.36
C SER A 234 -23.07 6.88 -29.47
N ASP A 235 -22.04 7.64 -29.90
CA ASP A 235 -22.10 9.08 -30.21
C ASP A 235 -21.78 9.39 -31.69
N GLY A 236 -22.02 8.41 -32.56
CA GLY A 236 -21.72 8.43 -34.00
C GLY A 236 -20.27 8.09 -34.34
N ARG A 237 -19.38 7.93 -33.34
CA ARG A 237 -18.00 7.47 -33.54
C ARG A 237 -17.89 5.95 -33.45
N TRP A 238 -16.99 5.43 -34.26
CA TRP A 238 -16.68 4.01 -34.39
C TRP A 238 -15.18 3.79 -34.41
N VAL A 239 -14.74 2.63 -33.91
CA VAL A 239 -13.35 2.20 -33.99
C VAL A 239 -13.27 0.81 -34.61
N LEU A 240 -12.54 0.72 -35.70
CA LEU A 240 -12.12 -0.54 -36.30
C LEU A 240 -10.74 -0.91 -35.76
N MET A 241 -10.64 -2.03 -35.04
CA MET A 241 -9.39 -2.57 -34.50
C MET A 241 -8.90 -3.71 -35.39
N LEU A 242 -7.64 -3.62 -35.83
CA LEU A 242 -6.97 -4.52 -36.75
C LEU A 242 -5.82 -5.20 -36.00
N ASP A 243 -5.75 -6.53 -36.11
CA ASP A 243 -4.75 -7.36 -35.43
C ASP A 243 -3.47 -7.49 -36.29
N ASP A 244 -2.91 -6.34 -36.67
CA ASP A 244 -1.64 -6.21 -37.38
C ASP A 244 -0.95 -4.88 -37.01
N ASP A 245 0.32 -4.73 -37.41
CA ASP A 245 1.09 -3.49 -37.26
C ASP A 245 1.33 -2.79 -38.61
N LEU A 246 0.35 -2.82 -39.51
CA LEU A 246 0.47 -2.16 -40.82
C LEU A 246 0.00 -0.72 -40.73
N ASP A 247 0.92 0.20 -41.01
CA ASP A 247 0.60 1.61 -41.17
C ASP A 247 -0.12 1.83 -42.50
N ARG A 248 -1.33 2.39 -42.43
CA ARG A 248 -2.23 2.55 -43.56
C ARG A 248 -2.45 4.03 -43.81
N ASP A 249 -2.37 4.43 -45.08
CA ASP A 249 -2.84 5.75 -45.49
C ASP A 249 -4.37 5.85 -45.41
N GLU A 250 -4.90 7.07 -45.57
CA GLU A 250 -6.34 7.32 -45.43
C GLU A 250 -7.19 6.50 -46.42
N ALA A 251 -6.69 6.28 -47.64
CA ALA A 251 -7.40 5.51 -48.65
C ALA A 251 -7.52 4.03 -48.25
N ALA A 252 -6.43 3.44 -47.76
CA ALA A 252 -6.43 2.07 -47.25
C ALA A 252 -7.25 1.94 -45.95
N GLN A 253 -7.23 2.94 -45.08
CA GLN A 253 -8.09 3.00 -43.89
C GLN A 253 -9.57 3.01 -44.26
N ARG A 254 -9.96 3.86 -45.22
CA ARG A 254 -11.32 3.93 -45.76
C ARG A 254 -11.75 2.59 -46.37
N ALA A 255 -10.91 1.97 -47.19
CA ALA A 255 -11.20 0.67 -47.79
C ALA A 255 -11.44 -0.42 -46.72
N ALA A 256 -10.67 -0.43 -45.62
CA ALA A 256 -10.88 -1.35 -44.52
C ALA A 256 -12.21 -1.11 -43.79
N ILE A 257 -12.60 0.16 -43.59
CA ILE A 257 -13.89 0.53 -43.00
C ILE A 257 -15.04 0.06 -43.91
N GLU A 258 -15.00 0.39 -45.20
CA GLU A 258 -16.02 -0.02 -46.17
C GLU A 258 -16.16 -1.54 -46.24
N ARG A 259 -15.04 -2.27 -46.17
CA ARG A 259 -15.01 -3.74 -46.11
C ARG A 259 -15.66 -4.30 -44.85
N ALA A 260 -15.44 -3.68 -43.69
CA ALA A 260 -16.06 -4.10 -42.43
C ALA A 260 -17.57 -3.79 -42.39
N ILE A 261 -17.98 -2.68 -43.00
CA ILE A 261 -19.40 -2.31 -43.13
C ILE A 261 -20.09 -3.18 -44.20
N GLY A 262 -19.38 -3.57 -45.26
CA GLY A 262 -19.95 -4.23 -46.44
C GLY A 262 -20.59 -3.26 -47.44
N ARG A 263 -20.28 -1.96 -47.34
CA ARG A 263 -20.83 -0.87 -48.15
C ARG A 263 -19.80 0.22 -48.40
N SER A 264 -19.85 0.85 -49.57
CA SER A 264 -18.99 1.97 -49.99
C SER A 264 -19.78 3.23 -50.39
N ASP A 265 -21.11 3.21 -50.26
CA ASP A 265 -21.99 4.32 -50.61
C ASP A 265 -22.21 5.33 -49.46
N LEU A 266 -21.65 5.06 -48.28
CA LEU A 266 -21.85 5.88 -47.08
C LEU A 266 -20.79 6.98 -46.94
N PRO A 267 -21.18 8.16 -46.42
CA PRO A 267 -20.19 9.18 -46.03
C PRO A 267 -19.40 8.69 -44.81
N ILE A 268 -18.10 8.45 -45.02
CA ILE A 268 -17.15 8.07 -43.96
C ILE A 268 -16.16 9.22 -43.74
N ASP A 269 -16.06 9.66 -42.50
CA ASP A 269 -15.09 10.65 -42.01
C ASP A 269 -14.06 9.94 -41.13
N VAL A 270 -12.81 9.84 -41.61
CA VAL A 270 -11.71 9.19 -40.89
C VAL A 270 -11.06 10.23 -39.98
N ILE A 271 -11.10 9.98 -38.66
CA ILE A 271 -10.69 10.97 -37.66
C ILE A 271 -9.24 10.78 -37.25
N ALA A 272 -8.85 9.55 -36.91
CA ALA A 272 -7.51 9.25 -36.39
C ALA A 272 -7.15 7.78 -36.52
N GLY A 273 -5.87 7.50 -36.79
CA GLY A 273 -5.27 6.19 -36.61
C GLY A 273 -4.63 6.05 -35.23
N GLY A 274 -4.57 4.82 -34.71
CA GLY A 274 -3.86 4.48 -33.48
C GLY A 274 -2.97 3.27 -33.68
N ARG A 275 -1.85 3.23 -32.96
CA ARG A 275 -1.03 2.03 -32.76
C ARG A 275 -1.00 1.72 -31.28
N TRP A 276 -1.25 0.46 -30.93
CA TRP A 276 -1.29 0.03 -29.55
C TRP A 276 -0.48 -1.24 -29.35
N GLU A 277 0.43 -1.18 -28.39
CA GLU A 277 1.11 -2.35 -27.85
C GLU A 277 0.27 -2.94 -26.72
N LEU A 278 -0.40 -4.05 -27.01
CA LEU A 278 -1.16 -4.78 -26.03
C LEU A 278 -0.18 -5.56 -25.14
N ALA A 279 -0.05 -5.18 -23.88
CA ALA A 279 0.89 -5.81 -22.97
C ALA A 279 0.26 -6.10 -21.60
N ALA A 280 0.77 -7.13 -20.93
CA ALA A 280 0.46 -7.46 -19.55
C ALA A 280 1.74 -7.42 -18.72
N LEU A 281 1.91 -6.34 -17.97
CA LEU A 281 3.14 -6.04 -17.24
C LEU A 281 2.82 -5.34 -15.92
N ILE A 282 3.41 -5.78 -14.81
CA ILE A 282 3.26 -5.19 -13.48
C ILE A 282 4.64 -4.84 -12.95
N ALA A 283 4.81 -3.61 -12.47
CA ALA A 283 6.03 -3.13 -11.86
C ALA A 283 6.40 -3.94 -10.61
N ASP A 284 7.68 -4.22 -10.43
CA ASP A 284 8.18 -5.01 -9.30
C ASP A 284 8.00 -4.28 -7.96
N ARG A 285 7.94 -2.94 -8.01
CA ARG A 285 7.68 -2.04 -6.89
C ARG A 285 6.83 -0.88 -7.37
N TYR A 286 5.97 -0.37 -6.50
CA TYR A 286 5.09 0.76 -6.83
C TYR A 286 5.65 2.10 -6.33
N SER A 287 6.81 2.09 -5.68
CA SER A 287 7.48 3.29 -5.20
C SER A 287 8.98 3.11 -5.10
N ALA A 288 9.70 4.23 -5.10
CA ALA A 288 11.10 4.32 -4.72
C ALA A 288 11.37 5.69 -4.09
N GLY A 289 11.63 5.71 -2.79
CA GLY A 289 11.80 6.93 -2.02
C GLY A 289 10.51 7.76 -2.03
N ARG A 290 10.57 8.98 -2.57
CA ARG A 290 9.47 9.94 -2.61
C ARG A 290 8.67 9.90 -3.93
N VAL A 291 8.94 8.91 -4.78
CA VAL A 291 8.26 8.73 -6.08
C VAL A 291 7.38 7.49 -6.06
N PHE A 292 6.12 7.64 -6.47
CA PHE A 292 5.09 6.60 -6.51
C PHE A 292 4.56 6.41 -7.93
N LEU A 293 4.46 5.17 -8.39
CA LEU A 293 3.91 4.82 -9.71
C LEU A 293 2.41 4.53 -9.58
N ALA A 294 1.58 5.03 -10.49
CA ALA A 294 0.15 4.75 -10.53
C ALA A 294 -0.36 4.49 -11.96
N GLY A 295 -1.38 3.65 -12.10
CA GLY A 295 -1.97 3.32 -13.42
C GLY A 295 -0.97 2.60 -14.33
N ASP A 296 -1.01 2.88 -15.63
CA ASP A 296 -0.16 2.24 -16.65
C ASP A 296 1.36 2.36 -16.39
N ALA A 297 1.79 3.33 -15.58
CA ALA A 297 3.17 3.42 -15.12
C ALA A 297 3.53 2.25 -14.18
N ALA A 298 2.59 1.80 -13.35
CA ALA A 298 2.72 0.71 -12.41
C ALA A 298 2.24 -0.65 -12.97
N HIS A 299 1.17 -0.68 -13.75
CA HIS A 299 0.62 -1.92 -14.32
C HIS A 299 -0.08 -1.66 -15.64
N GLN A 300 0.26 -2.46 -16.66
CA GLN A 300 -0.47 -2.53 -17.92
C GLN A 300 -1.32 -3.79 -17.88
N LEU A 301 -2.63 -3.60 -17.83
CA LEU A 301 -3.61 -4.66 -17.88
C LEU A 301 -4.35 -4.57 -19.23
N PRO A 302 -4.30 -5.61 -20.07
CA PRO A 302 -5.00 -5.65 -21.35
C PRO A 302 -6.51 -5.35 -21.22
N PRO A 303 -7.15 -4.78 -22.25
CA PRO A 303 -8.57 -4.46 -22.23
C PRO A 303 -9.40 -5.71 -22.06
N ASN A 304 -10.25 -5.69 -21.06
CA ASN A 304 -11.09 -6.82 -20.74
C ASN A 304 -12.48 -6.32 -20.37
N ARG A 305 -13.43 -7.24 -20.24
CA ARG A 305 -14.80 -6.91 -19.87
C ARG A 305 -14.87 -6.14 -18.54
N GLY A 306 -14.03 -6.46 -17.56
CA GLY A 306 -13.97 -5.75 -16.28
C GLY A 306 -13.28 -4.38 -16.30
N GLY A 307 -12.78 -3.92 -17.46
CA GLY A 307 -12.15 -2.59 -17.58
C GLY A 307 -10.96 -2.36 -16.65
N PHE A 308 -10.21 -3.42 -16.31
CA PHE A 308 -9.29 -3.39 -15.16
C PHE A 308 -8.21 -2.29 -15.23
N GLY A 309 -7.63 -1.97 -16.39
CA GLY A 309 -6.53 -1.00 -16.47
C GLY A 309 -6.85 0.36 -15.83
N ALA A 310 -7.83 1.08 -16.38
CA ALA A 310 -8.24 2.39 -15.90
C ALA A 310 -8.74 2.37 -14.45
N ASN A 311 -9.64 1.42 -14.12
CA ASN A 311 -10.24 1.34 -12.79
C ASN A 311 -9.19 0.99 -11.71
N THR A 312 -8.21 0.12 -12.01
CA THR A 312 -7.09 -0.16 -11.08
C THR A 312 -6.24 1.08 -10.84
N GLY A 313 -5.95 1.85 -11.90
CA GLY A 313 -5.19 3.09 -11.75
C GLY A 313 -5.92 4.16 -10.92
N ILE A 314 -7.24 4.28 -11.07
CA ILE A 314 -8.05 5.20 -10.25
C ILE A 314 -8.06 4.75 -8.78
N ASP A 315 -8.22 3.44 -8.54
CA ASP A 315 -8.12 2.87 -7.19
C ASP A 315 -6.74 3.12 -6.56
N ASP A 316 -5.66 3.03 -7.34
CA ASP A 316 -4.31 3.33 -6.89
C ASP A 316 -4.18 4.79 -6.44
N ALA A 317 -4.66 5.71 -7.26
CA ALA A 317 -4.64 7.14 -6.97
C ALA A 317 -5.40 7.46 -5.68
N HIS A 318 -6.57 6.85 -5.48
CA HIS A 318 -7.37 7.06 -4.27
C HIS A 318 -6.68 6.50 -3.00
N ASN A 319 -6.12 5.29 -3.08
CA ASN A 319 -5.39 4.69 -1.95
C ASN A 319 -4.14 5.50 -1.58
N LEU A 320 -3.43 6.05 -2.56
CA LEU A 320 -2.25 6.88 -2.29
C LEU A 320 -2.61 8.26 -1.75
N ALA A 321 -3.68 8.88 -2.26
CA ALA A 321 -4.04 10.27 -1.94
C ALA A 321 -4.28 10.51 -0.45
N TRP A 322 -5.01 9.60 0.24
CA TRP A 322 -5.26 9.78 1.67
C TRP A 322 -4.01 9.57 2.53
N LYS A 323 -3.11 8.66 2.11
CA LYS A 323 -1.85 8.40 2.82
C LYS A 323 -0.91 9.59 2.68
N LEU A 324 -0.79 10.15 1.47
CA LEU A 324 -0.06 11.39 1.24
C LEU A 324 -0.65 12.53 2.07
N ALA A 325 -1.98 12.67 2.12
CA ALA A 325 -2.62 13.69 2.94
C ALA A 325 -2.29 13.55 4.42
N ALA A 326 -2.34 12.33 4.98
CA ALA A 326 -2.04 12.07 6.38
C ALA A 326 -0.56 12.30 6.73
N VAL A 327 0.37 12.00 5.82
CA VAL A 327 1.80 12.28 6.02
C VAL A 327 2.11 13.76 5.88
N LEU A 328 1.54 14.44 4.89
CA LEU A 328 1.76 15.87 4.65
C LEU A 328 1.12 16.76 5.73
N SER A 329 0.05 16.31 6.38
CA SER A 329 -0.56 16.99 7.52
C SER A 329 0.19 16.76 8.84
N GLY A 330 1.11 15.78 8.88
CA GLY A 330 1.81 15.37 10.09
C GLY A 330 0.98 14.50 11.04
N GLU A 331 -0.11 13.89 10.57
CA GLU A 331 -0.89 12.92 11.34
C GLU A 331 -0.19 11.55 11.37
N SER A 332 0.45 11.18 10.26
CA SER A 332 1.15 9.90 10.05
C SER A 332 2.63 10.09 9.76
N THR A 333 3.46 9.09 10.10
CA THR A 333 4.85 9.07 9.63
C THR A 333 4.93 8.59 8.16
N PRO A 334 6.05 8.83 7.46
CA PRO A 334 6.26 8.29 6.10
C PRO A 334 6.14 6.76 6.00
N GLY A 335 6.24 6.01 7.10
CA GLY A 335 6.04 4.56 7.12
C GLY A 335 4.67 4.13 6.61
N LEU A 336 3.63 4.96 6.75
CA LEU A 336 2.31 4.73 6.16
C LEU A 336 2.38 4.54 4.64
N LEU A 337 3.27 5.25 3.95
CA LEU A 337 3.37 5.21 2.49
C LEU A 337 3.89 3.87 1.96
N GLU A 338 4.64 3.11 2.78
CA GLU A 338 5.08 1.75 2.42
C GLU A 338 3.90 0.80 2.23
N THR A 339 2.77 1.07 2.90
CA THR A 339 1.55 0.28 2.74
C THR A 339 0.92 0.43 1.36
N TYR A 340 1.26 1.47 0.59
CA TYR A 340 0.75 1.65 -0.78
C TYR A 340 1.13 0.47 -1.68
N SER A 341 2.42 0.12 -1.73
CA SER A 341 2.88 -1.00 -2.54
C SER A 341 2.38 -2.34 -1.99
N ALA A 342 2.31 -2.49 -0.66
CA ALA A 342 1.80 -3.70 -0.02
C ALA A 342 0.31 -3.96 -0.33
N GLU A 343 -0.48 -2.91 -0.51
CA GLU A 343 -1.92 -3.02 -0.79
C GLU A 343 -2.22 -3.08 -2.27
N ARG A 344 -1.61 -2.21 -3.09
CA ARG A 344 -2.05 -2.01 -4.49
C ARG A 344 -1.42 -2.96 -5.49
N ARG A 345 -0.16 -3.37 -5.29
CA ARG A 345 0.51 -4.32 -6.19
C ARG A 345 -0.17 -5.70 -6.19
N PRO A 346 -0.56 -6.29 -5.03
CA PRO A 346 -1.32 -7.55 -5.03
C PRO A 346 -2.66 -7.48 -5.75
N ILE A 347 -3.33 -6.31 -5.76
CA ILE A 347 -4.57 -6.15 -6.52
C ILE A 347 -4.33 -6.21 -8.03
N ALA A 348 -3.29 -5.55 -8.52
CA ALA A 348 -2.94 -5.63 -9.94
C ALA A 348 -2.56 -7.07 -10.33
N LEU A 349 -1.84 -7.79 -9.47
CA LEU A 349 -1.52 -9.21 -9.66
C LEU A 349 -2.78 -10.08 -9.70
N LEU A 350 -3.71 -9.90 -8.75
CA LEU A 350 -4.99 -10.61 -8.74
C LEU A 350 -5.78 -10.35 -10.04
N ARG A 351 -5.88 -9.09 -10.47
CA ARG A 351 -6.58 -8.72 -11.71
C ARG A 351 -5.88 -9.30 -12.94
N HIS A 352 -4.55 -9.36 -12.95
CA HIS A 352 -3.77 -10.04 -13.99
C HIS A 352 -4.06 -11.54 -14.03
N GLU A 353 -3.99 -12.25 -12.91
CA GLU A 353 -4.30 -13.67 -12.82
C GLU A 353 -5.73 -13.98 -13.32
N GLN A 354 -6.70 -13.18 -12.88
CA GLN A 354 -8.10 -13.34 -13.28
C GLN A 354 -8.35 -13.02 -14.75
N LEU A 355 -7.58 -12.10 -15.34
CA LEU A 355 -7.61 -11.83 -16.77
C LEU A 355 -7.19 -13.07 -17.55
N PHE A 356 -6.07 -13.70 -17.19
CA PHE A 356 -5.56 -14.89 -17.89
C PHE A 356 -6.26 -16.22 -17.53
N ALA A 357 -7.03 -16.25 -16.43
CA ALA A 357 -7.91 -17.37 -16.12
C ALA A 357 -9.12 -17.48 -17.07
N ARG A 358 -9.53 -16.36 -17.70
CA ARG A 358 -10.70 -16.26 -18.58
C ARG A 358 -10.37 -16.60 -20.03
N ALA A 359 -11.37 -17.13 -20.74
CA ALA A 359 -11.22 -17.64 -22.10
C ALA A 359 -10.60 -16.62 -23.07
N ASP A 360 -11.02 -15.35 -23.00
CA ASP A 360 -10.58 -14.26 -23.89
C ASP A 360 -9.04 -14.09 -23.90
N TYR A 361 -8.37 -14.29 -22.77
CA TYR A 361 -6.91 -14.08 -22.65
C TYR A 361 -6.10 -15.35 -22.39
N LYS A 362 -6.77 -16.46 -22.08
CA LYS A 362 -6.12 -17.76 -21.85
C LYS A 362 -5.28 -18.22 -23.03
N ALA A 363 -5.64 -17.82 -24.26
CA ALA A 363 -4.91 -18.13 -25.48
C ALA A 363 -3.50 -17.47 -25.56
N PHE A 364 -3.27 -16.40 -24.80
CA PHE A 364 -1.99 -15.67 -24.79
C PHE A 364 -0.96 -16.21 -23.78
N LEU A 365 -1.35 -17.18 -22.93
CA LEU A 365 -0.45 -17.74 -21.94
C LEU A 365 0.68 -18.55 -22.60
N LYS A 366 1.93 -18.20 -22.28
CA LYS A 366 3.13 -18.91 -22.77
C LYS A 366 3.32 -20.28 -22.13
N THR A 367 2.78 -20.48 -20.92
CA THR A 367 2.83 -21.73 -20.17
C THR A 367 1.42 -22.31 -19.95
N PRO A 368 1.20 -23.64 -20.10
CA PRO A 368 -0.13 -24.21 -19.98
C PRO A 368 -0.75 -24.04 -18.59
N LYS A 369 -2.01 -23.59 -18.57
CA LYS A 369 -3.02 -23.61 -17.49
C LYS A 369 -2.50 -23.30 -16.08
N SER A 370 -2.75 -22.09 -15.59
CA SER A 370 -2.94 -21.92 -14.15
C SER A 370 -4.33 -22.46 -13.79
N ASP A 371 -4.43 -23.37 -12.82
CA ASP A 371 -5.70 -23.83 -12.22
C ASP A 371 -6.38 -22.73 -11.37
N VAL A 372 -6.21 -21.46 -11.74
CA VAL A 372 -6.77 -20.30 -11.05
C VAL A 372 -8.29 -20.32 -11.22
N PRO A 373 -9.06 -20.43 -10.12
CA PRO A 373 -10.50 -20.31 -10.18
C PRO A 373 -10.91 -18.92 -10.67
N VAL A 374 -11.86 -18.87 -11.59
CA VAL A 374 -12.46 -17.60 -12.02
C VAL A 374 -13.37 -17.11 -10.91
N LEU A 375 -13.04 -15.94 -10.36
CA LEU A 375 -13.80 -15.32 -9.29
C LEU A 375 -14.96 -14.49 -9.84
N PRO A 376 -16.07 -14.34 -9.08
CA PRO A 376 -17.17 -13.45 -9.45
C PRO A 376 -16.73 -11.99 -9.63
N GLU A 377 -17.39 -11.26 -10.52
CA GLU A 377 -17.09 -9.85 -10.81
C GLU A 377 -17.15 -8.98 -9.55
N ASP A 378 -18.19 -9.14 -8.73
CA ASP A 378 -18.34 -8.38 -7.48
C ASP A 378 -17.18 -8.62 -6.50
N ALA A 379 -16.60 -9.82 -6.52
CA ALA A 379 -15.43 -10.13 -5.69
C ALA A 379 -14.19 -9.38 -6.19
N ILE A 380 -13.95 -9.39 -7.50
CA ILE A 380 -12.82 -8.69 -8.13
C ILE A 380 -12.99 -7.17 -8.10
N GLU A 381 -14.22 -6.67 -8.09
CA GLU A 381 -14.50 -5.25 -8.11
C GLU A 381 -14.55 -4.65 -6.71
N LEU A 382 -15.31 -5.26 -5.80
CA LEU A 382 -15.69 -4.68 -4.50
C LEU A 382 -15.15 -5.44 -3.29
N GLY A 383 -14.71 -6.70 -3.48
CA GLY A 383 -14.39 -7.62 -2.39
C GLY A 383 -12.92 -8.05 -2.33
N GLN A 384 -12.01 -7.24 -2.82
CA GLN A 384 -10.56 -7.47 -2.72
C GLN A 384 -10.05 -7.28 -1.29
N LEU A 385 -9.07 -8.08 -0.87
CA LEU A 385 -8.46 -8.02 0.45
C LEU A 385 -7.09 -7.32 0.44
N TYR A 386 -6.96 -6.24 1.21
CA TYR A 386 -5.70 -5.54 1.49
C TYR A 386 -4.94 -6.21 2.64
N ARG A 387 -3.62 -6.29 2.48
CA ARG A 387 -2.70 -6.80 3.50
C ARG A 387 -1.53 -5.84 3.67
N SER A 388 -1.42 -5.21 4.83
CA SER A 388 -0.33 -4.28 5.14
C SER A 388 -0.25 -4.04 6.65
N ALA A 389 0.75 -3.28 7.09
CA ALA A 389 0.82 -2.80 8.47
C ALA A 389 -0.38 -1.91 8.86
N ALA A 390 -1.09 -1.33 7.87
CA ALA A 390 -2.28 -0.52 8.08
C ALA A 390 -3.59 -1.33 8.23
N VAL A 391 -3.50 -2.67 8.25
CA VAL A 391 -4.65 -3.58 8.38
C VAL A 391 -4.34 -4.65 9.43
N LEU A 392 -5.18 -4.72 10.46
CA LEU A 392 -5.06 -5.67 11.56
C LEU A 392 -6.07 -6.80 11.38
N GLY A 393 -5.58 -8.03 11.16
CA GLY A 393 -6.40 -9.22 11.02
C GLY A 393 -6.57 -9.73 9.58
N ALA A 394 -5.76 -9.27 8.63
CA ALA A 394 -5.73 -9.76 7.24
C ALA A 394 -4.50 -10.65 6.97
N GLY A 395 -4.58 -11.92 7.38
CA GLY A 395 -3.49 -12.88 7.21
C GLY A 395 -3.42 -13.51 5.82
N ALA A 396 -2.40 -14.36 5.61
CA ALA A 396 -2.16 -15.05 4.34
C ALA A 396 -3.12 -16.23 4.10
N GLU A 397 -3.78 -16.71 5.16
CA GLU A 397 -4.77 -17.78 5.13
C GLU A 397 -6.10 -17.39 4.49
N LEU A 398 -6.41 -16.09 4.46
CA LEU A 398 -7.61 -15.57 3.82
C LEU A 398 -7.45 -15.56 2.30
N PRO A 399 -8.52 -15.74 1.52
CA PRO A 399 -8.47 -15.61 0.06
C PRO A 399 -8.14 -14.17 -0.37
N ALA A 400 -7.72 -13.99 -1.63
CA ALA A 400 -7.38 -12.67 -2.16
C ALA A 400 -8.61 -11.79 -2.43
N ALA A 401 -9.75 -12.42 -2.75
CA ALA A 401 -11.04 -11.78 -2.93
C ALA A 401 -12.18 -12.77 -2.70
N LEU A 402 -13.30 -12.28 -2.18
CA LEU A 402 -14.61 -12.93 -2.09
C LEU A 402 -15.68 -11.89 -2.39
N ARG A 403 -16.94 -12.29 -2.59
CA ARG A 403 -18.02 -11.31 -2.73
C ARG A 403 -18.18 -10.52 -1.42
N PRO A 404 -18.67 -9.26 -1.48
CA PRO A 404 -18.83 -8.45 -0.28
C PRO A 404 -19.68 -9.08 0.83
N ASP A 405 -20.72 -9.85 0.50
CA ASP A 405 -21.57 -10.57 1.46
C ASP A 405 -20.85 -11.70 2.20
N GLU A 406 -19.82 -12.29 1.60
CA GLU A 406 -19.08 -13.42 2.17
C GLU A 406 -18.03 -12.98 3.19
N TRP A 407 -17.64 -11.70 3.18
CA TRP A 407 -16.61 -11.16 4.07
C TRP A 407 -17.09 -10.85 5.47
N ALA A 408 -18.39 -10.56 5.65
CA ALA A 408 -18.97 -10.10 6.90
C ALA A 408 -18.10 -9.04 7.62
N GLY A 409 -17.66 -7.99 6.92
CA GLY A 409 -16.86 -6.89 7.49
C GLY A 409 -15.42 -7.25 7.87
N GLN A 410 -14.81 -8.25 7.23
CA GLN A 410 -13.41 -8.64 7.44
C GLN A 410 -12.43 -7.45 7.30
N PRO A 411 -11.54 -7.19 8.29
CA PRO A 411 -10.44 -6.25 8.14
C PRO A 411 -9.61 -6.49 6.87
N GLY A 412 -9.31 -5.40 6.17
CA GLY A 412 -8.65 -5.38 4.87
C GLY A 412 -9.61 -5.33 3.69
N THR A 413 -10.92 -5.43 3.91
CA THR A 413 -11.92 -5.30 2.84
C THR A 413 -12.60 -3.94 2.87
N ARG A 414 -13.24 -3.56 1.75
CA ARG A 414 -14.09 -2.37 1.65
C ARG A 414 -15.24 -2.51 2.66
N ALA A 415 -15.53 -1.44 3.40
CA ALA A 415 -16.64 -1.42 4.34
C ALA A 415 -17.97 -1.76 3.64
N PRO A 416 -18.84 -2.59 4.24
CA PRO A 416 -20.11 -2.95 3.63
C PRO A 416 -21.06 -1.77 3.45
N HIS A 417 -21.78 -1.76 2.32
CA HIS A 417 -22.90 -0.87 2.08
C HIS A 417 -24.15 -1.35 2.83
N LEU A 418 -24.75 -0.44 3.60
CA LEU A 418 -26.11 -0.54 4.14
C LEU A 418 -26.83 0.80 3.92
N ARG A 419 -28.14 0.74 3.73
CA ARG A 419 -29.01 1.92 3.73
C ARG A 419 -29.29 2.39 5.16
N ILE A 420 -29.02 3.66 5.43
CA ILE A 420 -29.14 4.30 6.74
C ILE A 420 -29.87 5.63 6.62
N LEU A 421 -30.47 6.12 7.69
CA LEU A 421 -30.99 7.49 7.79
C LEU A 421 -30.07 8.34 8.66
N VAL A 422 -29.52 9.40 8.08
CA VAL A 422 -28.75 10.45 8.78
C VAL A 422 -29.57 11.74 8.70
N ASP A 423 -29.93 12.31 9.84
CA ASP A 423 -30.78 13.51 9.91
C ASP A 423 -32.08 13.42 9.08
N GLY A 424 -32.64 12.21 8.94
CA GLY A 424 -33.86 11.93 8.18
C GLY A 424 -33.66 11.76 6.67
N THR A 425 -32.44 11.84 6.17
CA THR A 425 -32.09 11.59 4.76
C THR A 425 -31.54 10.18 4.61
N GLU A 426 -32.02 9.43 3.61
CA GLU A 426 -31.48 8.10 3.29
C GLU A 426 -30.11 8.23 2.62
N GLU A 427 -29.12 7.61 3.24
CA GLU A 427 -27.72 7.60 2.80
C GLU A 427 -27.18 6.16 2.81
N SER A 428 -26.02 5.99 2.19
CA SER A 428 -25.22 4.76 2.31
C SER A 428 -24.28 4.88 3.50
N THR A 429 -24.03 3.78 4.22
CA THR A 429 -22.92 3.70 5.18
C THR A 429 -21.58 4.14 4.57
N LEU A 430 -21.38 3.94 3.27
CA LEU A 430 -20.16 4.37 2.58
C LEU A 430 -19.98 5.89 2.56
N ASP A 431 -21.07 6.64 2.61
CA ASP A 431 -21.06 8.12 2.63
C ASP A 431 -20.57 8.65 3.99
N LEU A 432 -20.57 7.82 5.05
CA LEU A 432 -19.96 8.14 6.34
C LEU A 432 -18.43 8.16 6.31
N PHE A 433 -17.82 7.49 5.32
CA PHE A 433 -16.39 7.24 5.26
C PHE A 433 -15.67 8.20 4.28
N GLN A 434 -14.45 7.84 3.88
CA GLN A 434 -13.63 8.52 2.87
C GLN A 434 -13.03 9.90 3.25
N ARG A 435 -13.53 10.56 4.30
CA ARG A 435 -12.97 11.86 4.78
C ARG A 435 -11.87 11.71 5.83
N GLY A 436 -12.03 10.75 6.73
CA GLY A 436 -11.16 10.54 7.88
C GLY A 436 -11.42 9.16 8.49
N TRP A 437 -10.81 8.91 9.64
CA TRP A 437 -11.04 7.69 10.39
C TRP A 437 -12.42 7.69 11.05
N VAL A 438 -13.11 6.56 10.95
CA VAL A 438 -14.44 6.39 11.57
C VAL A 438 -14.46 5.09 12.36
N LEU A 439 -14.89 5.15 13.61
CA LEU A 439 -15.29 3.97 14.37
C LEU A 439 -16.82 3.85 14.30
N VAL A 440 -17.31 2.69 13.89
CA VAL A 440 -18.76 2.40 13.83
C VAL A 440 -19.11 1.31 14.83
N SER A 441 -20.14 1.54 15.64
CA SER A 441 -20.66 0.61 16.65
C SER A 441 -22.16 0.86 16.90
N GLU A 442 -22.87 -0.09 17.48
CA GLU A 442 -24.24 0.12 18.02
C GLU A 442 -24.21 0.56 19.50
N ASP A 443 -23.05 0.54 20.14
CA ASP A 443 -22.92 0.70 21.59
C ASP A 443 -22.15 1.98 21.97
N ASP A 444 -22.77 2.79 22.83
CA ASP A 444 -22.29 4.11 23.23
C ASP A 444 -21.09 4.06 24.20
N HIS A 445 -20.77 2.89 24.77
CA HIS A 445 -19.60 2.73 25.63
C HIS A 445 -18.27 3.02 24.90
N TRP A 446 -18.26 3.01 23.56
CA TRP A 446 -17.10 3.37 22.74
C TRP A 446 -16.76 4.87 22.75
N THR A 447 -17.62 5.72 23.32
CA THR A 447 -17.41 7.19 23.39
C THR A 447 -16.10 7.56 24.09
N GLU A 448 -15.87 7.08 25.31
CA GLU A 448 -14.64 7.37 26.06
C GLU A 448 -13.40 6.67 25.47
N PRO A 449 -13.46 5.38 25.04
CA PRO A 449 -12.40 4.73 24.29
C PRO A 449 -11.91 5.51 23.06
N VAL A 450 -12.83 6.07 22.26
CA VAL A 450 -12.47 6.91 21.11
C VAL A 450 -11.75 8.17 21.56
N ALA A 451 -12.27 8.88 22.56
CA ALA A 451 -11.63 10.07 23.10
C ALA A 451 -10.22 9.78 23.65
N ALA A 452 -10.05 8.64 24.33
CA ALA A 452 -8.76 8.17 24.84
C ALA A 452 -7.78 7.82 23.72
N ALA A 453 -8.23 7.14 22.67
CA ALA A 453 -7.41 6.78 21.51
C ALA A 453 -6.92 8.03 20.74
N ILE A 454 -7.77 9.05 20.58
CA ILE A 454 -7.37 10.34 19.99
C ILE A 454 -6.28 11.00 20.83
N ARG A 455 -6.44 11.06 22.16
CA ARG A 455 -5.42 11.64 23.05
C ARG A 455 -4.10 10.87 22.99
N ALA A 456 -4.15 9.55 22.91
CA ALA A 456 -2.98 8.68 22.89
C ALA A 456 -2.20 8.77 21.57
N THR A 457 -2.90 8.81 20.44
CA THR A 457 -2.30 8.69 19.10
C THR A 457 -2.14 10.02 18.37
N GLY A 458 -2.92 11.04 18.74
CA GLY A 458 -3.04 12.30 17.99
C GLY A 458 -3.81 12.19 16.67
N VAL A 459 -4.33 11.01 16.33
CA VAL A 459 -5.10 10.74 15.10
C VAL A 459 -6.57 11.01 15.38
N THR A 460 -7.24 11.75 14.50
CA THR A 460 -8.65 12.10 14.71
C THR A 460 -9.54 10.96 14.24
N VAL A 461 -10.46 10.51 15.10
CA VAL A 461 -11.45 9.47 14.77
C VAL A 461 -12.85 9.97 15.11
N ARG A 462 -13.77 9.82 14.17
CA ARG A 462 -15.20 10.07 14.40
C ARG A 462 -15.86 8.78 14.90
N LEU A 463 -16.57 8.83 16.01
CA LEU A 463 -17.52 7.76 16.39
C LEU A 463 -18.84 7.97 15.64
N VAL A 464 -19.40 6.90 15.09
CA VAL A 464 -20.77 6.86 14.58
C VAL A 464 -21.52 5.72 15.26
N LEU A 465 -22.56 6.07 16.00
CA LEU A 465 -23.44 5.13 16.68
C LEU A 465 -24.61 4.75 15.76
N ILE A 466 -24.63 3.49 15.31
CA ILE A 466 -25.74 2.93 14.54
C ILE A 466 -26.96 2.80 15.46
N GLY A 467 -28.12 3.27 14.99
CA GLY A 467 -29.35 3.37 15.77
C GLY A 467 -29.54 4.72 16.48
N VAL A 468 -28.46 5.49 16.69
CA VAL A 468 -28.51 6.83 17.32
C VAL A 468 -28.20 7.91 16.28
N ASP A 469 -26.97 7.95 15.77
CA ASP A 469 -26.51 8.93 14.78
C ASP A 469 -26.96 8.57 13.37
N ALA A 470 -27.00 7.27 13.06
CA ALA A 470 -27.40 6.73 11.76
C ALA A 470 -28.37 5.56 11.96
N LYS A 471 -29.62 5.72 11.55
CA LYS A 471 -30.66 4.69 11.78
C LYS A 471 -30.63 3.67 10.65
N ALA A 472 -30.39 2.40 10.94
CA ALA A 472 -30.42 1.37 9.92
C ALA A 472 -31.85 1.22 9.34
N VAL A 473 -31.97 1.32 8.01
CA VAL A 473 -33.21 1.05 7.25
C VAL A 473 -33.02 -0.07 6.22
N ASP A 474 -31.79 -0.56 6.07
CA ASP A 474 -31.49 -1.78 5.34
C ASP A 474 -32.15 -3.01 5.99
N PRO A 475 -32.67 -3.97 5.21
CA PRO A 475 -33.19 -5.22 5.77
C PRO A 475 -32.10 -6.09 6.41
N ARG A 476 -30.83 -5.91 6.06
CA ARG A 476 -29.71 -6.67 6.65
C ARG A 476 -29.29 -6.00 7.96
N PRO A 477 -29.14 -6.77 9.06
CA PRO A 477 -28.69 -6.21 10.33
C PRO A 477 -27.22 -5.78 10.25
N PHE A 478 -26.90 -4.66 10.92
CA PHE A 478 -25.54 -4.11 10.95
C PHE A 478 -24.53 -5.11 11.49
N GLY A 479 -24.81 -5.72 12.65
CA GLY A 479 -23.91 -6.69 13.28
C GLY A 479 -23.52 -7.86 12.38
N ALA A 480 -24.49 -8.48 11.67
CA ALA A 480 -24.18 -9.57 10.74
C ALA A 480 -23.38 -9.10 9.51
N THR A 481 -23.62 -7.88 9.04
CA THR A 481 -22.96 -7.34 7.84
C THR A 481 -21.51 -6.92 8.13
N TYR A 482 -21.26 -6.33 9.31
CA TYR A 482 -19.94 -5.90 9.76
C TYR A 482 -19.18 -6.97 10.58
N GLY A 483 -19.86 -8.08 10.92
CA GLY A 483 -19.29 -9.19 11.68
C GLY A 483 -18.96 -8.80 13.12
N VAL A 484 -19.85 -8.04 13.77
CA VAL A 484 -19.76 -7.59 15.15
C VAL A 484 -21.05 -7.94 15.91
N HIS A 485 -20.93 -8.18 17.22
CA HIS A 485 -22.07 -8.21 18.13
C HIS A 485 -22.40 -6.79 18.62
N ASP A 486 -23.44 -6.65 19.43
CA ASP A 486 -23.97 -5.36 19.92
C ASP A 486 -22.87 -4.48 20.55
N SER A 487 -21.96 -5.07 21.33
CA SER A 487 -20.85 -4.36 21.99
C SER A 487 -19.60 -4.15 21.11
N GLY A 488 -19.57 -4.75 19.92
CA GLY A 488 -18.41 -4.71 19.03
C GLY A 488 -18.24 -3.35 18.32
N ALA A 489 -17.13 -3.19 17.62
CA ALA A 489 -16.86 -2.00 16.82
C ALA A 489 -15.96 -2.28 15.63
N THR A 490 -16.11 -1.47 14.58
CA THR A 490 -15.30 -1.53 13.36
C THR A 490 -14.62 -0.19 13.09
N LEU A 491 -13.29 -0.20 12.95
CA LEU A 491 -12.49 0.98 12.58
C LEU A 491 -12.27 1.00 11.06
N VAL A 492 -12.79 2.04 10.42
CA VAL A 492 -12.75 2.26 8.97
C VAL A 492 -11.80 3.40 8.64
N ARG A 493 -10.97 3.19 7.62
CA ARG A 493 -9.93 4.10 7.13
C ARG A 493 -10.52 5.26 6.31
N PRO A 494 -9.72 6.33 6.09
CA PRO A 494 -10.05 7.43 5.18
C PRO A 494 -10.21 7.03 3.69
N ASP A 495 -10.02 5.76 3.31
CA ASP A 495 -10.35 5.24 1.98
C ASP A 495 -11.55 4.26 1.97
N GLY A 496 -12.21 4.09 3.11
CA GLY A 496 -13.38 3.23 3.26
C GLY A 496 -13.06 1.74 3.43
N TYR A 497 -11.79 1.39 3.69
CA TYR A 497 -11.39 0.03 4.03
C TYR A 497 -11.37 -0.20 5.55
N ILE A 498 -11.74 -1.39 6.00
CA ILE A 498 -11.72 -1.74 7.41
C ILE A 498 -10.26 -1.98 7.84
N ALA A 499 -9.77 -1.17 8.76
CA ALA A 499 -8.42 -1.33 9.33
C ALA A 499 -8.39 -2.33 10.48
N TRP A 500 -9.44 -2.37 11.30
CA TRP A 500 -9.51 -3.21 12.49
C TRP A 500 -10.96 -3.43 12.90
N ARG A 501 -11.23 -4.52 13.61
CA ARG A 501 -12.54 -4.87 14.15
C ARG A 501 -12.39 -5.56 15.51
N ALA A 502 -13.28 -5.23 16.44
CA ALA A 502 -13.57 -5.99 17.65
C ALA A 502 -14.97 -6.61 17.52
N VAL A 503 -15.06 -7.94 17.57
CA VAL A 503 -16.35 -8.66 17.48
C VAL A 503 -17.22 -8.35 18.69
N ASP A 504 -16.61 -8.34 19.88
CA ASP A 504 -17.17 -7.90 21.15
C ASP A 504 -16.26 -6.82 21.76
N ALA A 505 -16.79 -6.03 22.69
CA ALA A 505 -15.99 -5.10 23.47
C ALA A 505 -14.84 -5.85 24.19
N PRO A 506 -13.56 -5.48 23.95
CA PRO A 506 -12.45 -6.09 24.66
C PRO A 506 -12.43 -5.61 26.12
N ALA A 507 -11.66 -6.28 26.98
CA ALA A 507 -11.55 -5.91 28.39
C ALA A 507 -11.04 -4.47 28.62
N ASP A 508 -10.25 -3.95 27.68
CA ASP A 508 -9.78 -2.56 27.66
C ASP A 508 -9.99 -1.96 26.25
N PRO A 509 -11.19 -1.43 25.95
CA PRO A 509 -11.53 -0.87 24.63
C PRO A 509 -10.67 0.32 24.26
N ALA A 510 -10.32 1.18 25.23
CA ALA A 510 -9.50 2.36 25.00
C ALA A 510 -8.10 1.99 24.50
N ARG A 511 -7.45 1.04 25.17
CA ARG A 511 -6.13 0.56 24.77
C ARG A 511 -6.17 -0.19 23.45
N ALA A 512 -7.13 -1.11 23.28
CA ALA A 512 -7.25 -1.89 22.05
C ALA A 512 -7.42 -0.99 20.83
N LEU A 513 -8.27 0.05 20.94
CA LEU A 513 -8.47 1.02 19.88
C LEU A 513 -7.24 1.91 19.65
N ALA A 514 -6.59 2.39 20.71
CA ALA A 514 -5.37 3.20 20.59
C ALA A 514 -4.24 2.42 19.90
N ASP A 515 -4.04 1.15 20.24
CA ASP A 515 -3.05 0.27 19.63
C ASP A 515 -3.39 0.00 18.15
N ALA A 516 -4.66 -0.28 17.85
CA ALA A 516 -5.12 -0.51 16.48
C ALA A 516 -4.96 0.73 15.60
N LEU A 517 -5.46 1.89 16.08
CA LEU A 517 -5.39 3.16 15.37
C LEU A 517 -3.95 3.64 15.19
N GLY A 518 -3.13 3.58 16.24
CA GLY A 518 -1.73 4.00 16.18
C GLY A 518 -0.92 3.19 15.18
N ARG A 519 -1.17 1.88 15.08
CA ARG A 519 -0.55 1.02 14.05
C ARG A 519 -1.13 1.28 12.67
N ALA A 520 -2.46 1.36 12.55
CA ALA A 520 -3.13 1.46 11.27
C ALA A 520 -2.84 2.80 10.57
N ALA A 521 -2.75 3.87 11.34
CA ALA A 521 -2.41 5.21 10.88
C ALA A 521 -0.89 5.46 10.84
N ASP A 522 -0.07 4.53 11.33
CA ASP A 522 1.38 4.75 11.54
C ASP A 522 1.64 6.10 12.22
N SER A 523 1.00 6.31 13.37
CA SER A 523 0.87 7.64 13.97
C SER A 523 2.20 8.18 14.47
N ILE A 524 2.47 9.48 14.29
CA ILE A 524 3.73 10.11 14.77
C ILE A 524 3.90 9.96 16.28
N ARG A 525 2.78 9.94 17.02
CA ARG A 525 2.74 9.72 18.46
C ARG A 525 2.50 8.25 18.81
N THR A 526 3.02 7.29 18.03
CA THR A 526 2.86 5.85 18.29
C THR A 526 2.86 5.64 19.80
N ALA A 527 1.74 5.10 20.31
CA ALA A 527 1.59 4.79 21.71
C ALA A 527 2.89 4.11 22.14
N ARG A 528 3.64 4.77 23.04
CA ARG A 528 4.75 4.11 23.72
C ARG A 528 4.20 2.75 24.14
N PRO A 529 4.86 1.62 23.82
CA PRO A 529 4.41 0.32 24.30
C PRO A 529 4.11 0.47 25.79
N PRO A 530 3.00 -0.09 26.29
CA PRO A 530 2.43 0.24 27.60
C PRO A 530 3.58 0.37 28.57
N GLN A 531 3.79 1.58 29.07
CA GLN A 531 4.83 1.80 30.05
C GLN A 531 4.51 0.80 31.15
N SER A 532 5.47 -0.09 31.43
CA SER A 532 5.46 -0.86 32.66
C SER A 532 5.11 0.13 33.79
N THR A 533 4.31 -0.27 34.77
CA THR A 533 3.84 0.65 35.82
C THR A 533 5.03 1.43 36.38
N LEU A 534 4.82 2.62 36.95
CA LEU A 534 5.93 3.41 37.50
C LEU A 534 6.79 2.54 38.45
N GLU A 535 6.14 1.68 39.23
CA GLU A 535 6.75 0.67 40.10
C GLU A 535 7.59 -0.33 39.31
N GLN A 536 7.08 -0.90 38.20
CA GLN A 536 7.84 -1.80 37.35
C GLN A 536 9.03 -1.12 36.64
N ARG A 537 8.91 0.18 36.32
CA ARG A 537 10.02 0.97 35.73
C ARG A 537 11.09 1.27 36.76
N ILE A 538 10.68 1.66 37.97
CA ILE A 538 11.57 1.87 39.10
C ILE A 538 12.28 0.56 39.42
N GLN A 539 11.55 -0.55 39.57
CA GLN A 539 12.13 -1.86 39.85
C GLN A 539 13.15 -2.28 38.77
N ARG A 540 12.85 -2.08 37.48
CA ARG A 540 13.78 -2.44 36.40
C ARG A 540 15.04 -1.55 36.39
N LEU A 541 14.93 -0.29 36.80
CA LEU A 541 16.07 0.62 36.97
C LEU A 541 16.91 0.23 38.19
N GLU A 542 16.27 -0.06 39.32
CA GLU A 542 16.91 -0.56 40.54
C GLU A 542 17.65 -1.88 40.27
N ASP A 543 17.01 -2.82 39.58
CA ASP A 543 17.63 -4.08 39.18
C ASP A 543 18.85 -3.87 38.27
N SER A 544 18.73 -2.95 37.31
CA SER A 544 19.84 -2.64 36.40
C SER A 544 21.02 -2.01 37.14
N GLU A 545 20.75 -1.17 38.15
CA GLU A 545 21.78 -0.54 38.97
C GLU A 545 22.39 -1.51 39.98
N GLU A 546 21.59 -2.40 40.57
CA GLU A 546 22.08 -3.48 41.43
C GLU A 546 23.00 -4.42 40.66
N ILE A 547 22.65 -4.78 39.42
CA ILE A 547 23.50 -5.59 38.53
C ILE A 547 24.81 -4.86 38.19
N ARG A 548 24.76 -3.55 37.92
CA ARG A 548 25.97 -2.73 37.68
C ARG A 548 26.87 -2.70 38.90
N THR A 549 26.29 -2.48 40.07
CA THR A 549 27.01 -2.48 41.34
C THR A 549 27.60 -3.84 41.63
N LEU A 550 26.87 -4.93 41.38
CA LEU A 550 27.32 -6.30 41.55
C LEU A 550 28.52 -6.63 40.65
N THR A 551 28.49 -6.24 39.37
CA THR A 551 29.62 -6.44 38.45
C THR A 551 30.82 -5.56 38.81
N ALA A 552 30.60 -4.34 39.33
CA ALA A 552 31.68 -3.52 39.88
C ALA A 552 32.29 -4.13 41.15
N ARG A 553 31.47 -4.73 42.04
CA ARG A 553 31.94 -5.48 43.22
C ARG A 553 32.75 -6.71 42.83
N TYR A 554 32.34 -7.42 41.78
CA TYR A 554 33.14 -8.50 41.20
C TYR A 554 34.51 -8.00 40.76
N ALA A 555 34.54 -6.95 39.93
CA ALA A 555 35.79 -6.35 39.48
C ALA A 555 36.68 -5.92 40.67
N HIS A 556 36.08 -5.29 41.69
CA HIS A 556 36.81 -4.89 42.87
C HIS A 556 37.37 -6.09 43.64
N ALA A 557 36.58 -7.14 43.90
CA ALA A 557 37.02 -8.33 44.64
C ALA A 557 38.22 -9.04 43.97
N VAL A 558 38.27 -9.02 42.63
CA VAL A 558 39.41 -9.56 41.86
C VAL A 558 40.55 -8.56 41.63
N ASN A 559 40.39 -7.30 42.05
CA ASN A 559 41.36 -6.20 41.92
C ASN A 559 41.76 -5.58 43.28
N GLN A 560 41.55 -6.25 44.43
CA GLN A 560 41.71 -5.61 45.76
C GLN A 560 43.17 -5.20 46.01
N GLY A 561 43.54 -4.01 45.54
CA GLY A 561 44.93 -3.59 45.35
C GLY A 561 45.31 -3.61 43.86
N TRP A 562 45.87 -2.52 43.36
CA TRP A 562 46.36 -2.41 41.98
C TRP A 562 47.56 -3.35 41.72
N ASP A 563 48.06 -4.03 42.75
CA ASP A 563 49.25 -4.87 42.78
C ASP A 563 48.96 -6.37 42.65
N GLY A 564 47.77 -6.76 42.15
CA GLY A 564 47.45 -8.10 41.61
C GLY A 564 47.51 -9.28 42.59
N LYS A 565 48.03 -9.07 43.81
CA LYS A 565 48.36 -10.11 44.80
C LYS A 565 47.36 -10.20 45.94
N THR A 566 46.49 -9.22 46.11
CA THR A 566 45.42 -9.24 47.11
C THR A 566 44.07 -9.44 46.42
N LEU A 567 43.50 -10.62 46.63
CA LEU A 567 42.14 -10.96 46.24
C LEU A 567 41.25 -10.94 47.47
N ASP A 568 40.04 -10.41 47.36
CA ASP A 568 39.01 -10.59 48.38
C ASP A 568 38.19 -11.84 48.09
N VAL A 569 38.84 -12.98 48.32
CA VAL A 569 38.27 -14.32 48.08
C VAL A 569 37.04 -14.57 48.97
N GLN A 570 36.95 -13.91 50.13
CA GLN A 570 35.84 -14.06 51.06
C GLN A 570 34.54 -13.45 50.53
N THR A 571 34.62 -12.42 49.69
CA THR A 571 33.44 -11.77 49.08
C THR A 571 32.92 -12.52 47.84
N ILE A 572 33.70 -13.43 47.24
CA ILE A 572 33.32 -14.17 46.02
C ILE A 572 32.04 -15.02 46.20
N PRO A 573 31.85 -15.77 47.30
CA PRO A 573 30.59 -16.48 47.57
C PRO A 573 29.36 -15.58 47.70
N GLU A 574 29.53 -14.29 47.98
CA GLU A 574 28.43 -13.32 48.04
C GLU A 574 28.08 -12.73 46.68
N ILE A 575 29.01 -12.77 45.72
CA ILE A 575 28.86 -12.19 44.38
C ILE A 575 28.25 -13.21 43.40
N PHE A 576 28.66 -14.47 43.50
CA PHE A 576 28.24 -15.54 42.60
C PHE A 576 27.05 -16.32 43.15
N ALA A 577 26.23 -16.87 42.25
CA ALA A 577 25.20 -17.84 42.64
C ALA A 577 25.87 -19.13 43.14
N PRO A 578 25.24 -19.89 44.06
CA PRO A 578 25.85 -21.11 44.61
C PRO A 578 26.29 -22.12 43.55
N ASP A 579 25.58 -22.20 42.42
CA ASP A 579 25.82 -23.08 41.28
C ASP A 579 26.42 -22.36 40.06
N ALA A 580 26.97 -21.16 40.25
CA ALA A 580 27.50 -20.35 39.16
C ALA A 580 28.64 -21.02 38.40
N SER A 581 28.82 -20.63 37.14
CA SER A 581 29.94 -21.09 36.31
C SER A 581 30.86 -19.95 35.87
N TRP A 582 32.17 -20.23 35.91
CA TRP A 582 33.20 -19.32 35.43
C TRP A 582 34.00 -19.98 34.31
N GLU A 583 33.93 -19.39 33.11
CA GLU A 583 34.52 -19.91 31.88
C GLU A 583 35.48 -18.86 31.28
N GLY A 584 36.76 -19.22 31.14
CA GLY A 584 37.77 -18.38 30.51
C GLY A 584 38.57 -19.13 29.45
N THR A 585 39.40 -18.40 28.72
CA THR A 585 40.21 -18.97 27.61
C THR A 585 41.43 -19.77 28.10
N HIS A 586 41.82 -19.62 29.35
CA HIS A 586 43.06 -20.16 29.91
C HIS A 586 42.87 -21.18 31.05
N TYR A 587 41.63 -21.54 31.40
CA TYR A 587 41.32 -22.51 32.47
C TYR A 587 40.04 -23.29 32.17
N HIS A 588 39.91 -24.49 32.75
CA HIS A 588 38.70 -25.31 32.63
C HIS A 588 37.50 -24.63 33.32
N ALA A 589 36.28 -24.87 32.84
CA ALA A 589 35.08 -24.30 33.43
C ALA A 589 34.92 -24.70 34.91
N ILE A 590 34.98 -23.72 35.81
CA ILE A 590 34.83 -23.94 37.25
C ILE A 590 33.35 -23.75 37.62
N ARG A 591 32.81 -24.66 38.44
CA ARG A 591 31.41 -24.62 38.86
C ARG A 591 31.27 -24.54 40.37
N GLY A 592 30.42 -23.63 40.82
CA GLY A 592 30.09 -23.36 42.20
C GLY A 592 30.89 -22.21 42.78
N ALA A 593 30.23 -21.32 43.52
CA ALA A 593 30.83 -20.09 44.04
C ALA A 593 32.06 -20.34 44.94
N GLY A 594 32.02 -21.37 45.79
CA GLY A 594 33.17 -21.75 46.62
C GLY A 594 34.35 -22.31 45.82
N ALA A 595 34.08 -23.02 44.72
CA ALA A 595 35.14 -23.52 43.83
C ALA A 595 35.77 -22.38 43.02
N ILE A 596 34.96 -21.41 42.57
CA ILE A 596 35.46 -20.19 41.92
C ILE A 596 36.37 -19.42 42.88
N ALA A 597 35.93 -19.22 44.13
CA ALA A 597 36.73 -18.56 45.16
C ALA A 597 38.09 -19.27 45.40
N ALA A 598 38.08 -20.60 45.49
CA ALA A 598 39.30 -21.38 45.71
C ALA A 598 40.28 -21.37 44.53
N ALA A 599 39.77 -21.23 43.29
CA ALA A 599 40.59 -21.26 42.08
C ALA A 599 41.20 -19.90 41.69
N LEU A 600 40.60 -18.79 42.12
CA LEU A 600 41.04 -17.44 41.78
C LEU A 600 42.51 -17.14 42.13
N PRO A 601 43.05 -17.53 43.31
CA PRO A 601 44.46 -17.31 43.65
C PRO A 601 45.44 -17.96 42.68
N GLU A 602 45.16 -19.19 42.24
CA GLU A 602 46.01 -19.88 41.26
C GLU A 602 45.87 -19.24 39.88
N ALA A 603 44.62 -18.99 39.44
CA ALA A 603 44.31 -18.42 38.13
C ALA A 603 44.89 -17.02 37.90
N THR A 604 45.16 -16.28 38.98
CA THR A 604 45.71 -14.91 38.93
C THR A 604 47.17 -14.82 39.41
N SER A 605 47.80 -15.95 39.79
CA SER A 605 49.13 -15.98 40.41
C SER A 605 50.26 -15.37 39.55
N ALA A 606 50.11 -15.38 38.22
CA ALA A 606 51.07 -14.79 37.29
C ALA A 606 50.86 -13.28 37.04
N ILE A 607 49.82 -12.68 37.64
CA ILE A 607 49.43 -11.29 37.43
C ILE A 607 50.00 -10.43 38.56
N GLU A 608 50.98 -9.58 38.25
CA GLU A 608 51.64 -8.69 39.20
C GLU A 608 50.81 -7.43 39.54
N ALA A 609 49.89 -7.06 38.66
CA ALA A 609 48.99 -5.92 38.80
C ALA A 609 47.79 -6.12 37.86
N ALA A 610 46.58 -5.78 38.28
CA ALA A 610 45.41 -5.79 37.41
C ALA A 610 44.37 -4.71 37.77
N LEU A 611 43.76 -4.14 36.74
CA LEU A 611 42.61 -3.25 36.86
C LEU A 611 41.53 -3.68 35.87
N HIS A 612 40.54 -4.43 36.36
CA HIS A 612 39.31 -4.77 35.64
C HIS A 612 38.36 -3.57 35.59
N SER A 613 38.07 -3.04 34.40
CA SER A 613 37.10 -1.97 34.17
C SER A 613 35.98 -2.43 33.22
N PHE A 614 34.76 -2.50 33.75
CA PHE A 614 33.55 -2.83 33.00
C PHE A 614 32.84 -1.53 32.61
N MET A 615 32.66 -1.33 31.31
CA MET A 615 32.20 -0.09 30.67
C MET A 615 31.01 -0.35 29.75
N ASN A 616 30.24 0.71 29.47
CA ASN A 616 29.11 0.74 28.52
C ASN A 616 28.14 -0.46 28.64
N PRO A 617 27.64 -0.78 29.84
CA PRO A 617 26.73 -1.92 30.01
C PRO A 617 25.42 -1.78 29.27
N ILE A 618 25.06 -2.87 28.58
CA ILE A 618 23.69 -3.14 28.14
C ILE A 618 23.16 -4.27 29.02
N VAL A 619 22.31 -3.92 30.00
CA VAL A 619 21.68 -4.87 30.93
C VAL A 619 20.23 -5.09 30.52
N THR A 620 19.84 -6.35 30.35
CA THR A 620 18.47 -6.77 30.03
C THR A 620 17.96 -7.68 31.14
N VAL A 621 16.96 -7.21 31.89
CA VAL A 621 16.31 -7.94 32.99
C VAL A 621 15.03 -8.62 32.50
N SER A 622 14.86 -9.89 32.87
CA SER A 622 13.69 -10.72 32.55
C SER A 622 13.28 -11.53 33.80
N GLY A 623 12.33 -10.99 34.56
CA GLY A 623 11.91 -11.57 35.84
C GLY A 623 13.07 -11.67 36.82
N ASP A 624 13.38 -12.89 37.27
CA ASP A 624 14.47 -13.21 38.19
C ASP A 624 15.78 -13.59 37.48
N THR A 625 15.90 -13.28 36.20
CA THR A 625 17.12 -13.48 35.41
C THR A 625 17.52 -12.22 34.66
N ALA A 626 18.81 -12.05 34.40
CA ALA A 626 19.28 -10.95 33.59
C ALA A 626 20.51 -11.32 32.75
N THR A 627 20.73 -10.56 31.69
CA THR A 627 21.93 -10.63 30.86
C THR A 627 22.60 -9.27 30.83
N GLY A 628 23.92 -9.24 30.95
CA GLY A 628 24.74 -8.04 30.85
C GLY A 628 25.76 -8.20 29.74
N GLN A 629 25.72 -7.30 28.76
CA GLN A 629 26.78 -7.15 27.77
C GLN A 629 27.67 -6.00 28.18
N TRP A 630 28.97 -6.27 28.32
CA TRP A 630 29.95 -5.33 28.84
C TRP A 630 31.07 -5.13 27.85
N GLN A 631 31.47 -3.89 27.63
CA GLN A 631 32.80 -3.59 27.13
C GLN A 631 33.74 -3.63 28.31
N PHE A 632 34.78 -4.45 28.22
CA PHE A 632 35.66 -4.74 29.33
C PHE A 632 37.08 -4.41 28.93
N TRP A 633 37.77 -3.64 29.76
CA TRP A 633 39.20 -3.39 29.63
C TRP A 633 39.91 -3.86 30.89
N VAL A 634 40.97 -4.64 30.71
CA VAL A 634 41.92 -4.98 31.77
C VAL A 634 43.29 -4.41 31.42
N ALA A 635 43.82 -3.59 32.32
CA ALA A 635 45.24 -3.25 32.34
C ALA A 635 45.92 -4.19 33.34
N SER A 636 47.00 -4.84 32.94
CA SER A 636 47.73 -5.74 33.83
C SER A 636 49.24 -5.72 33.60
N ALA A 637 50.00 -6.11 34.62
CA ALA A 637 51.43 -6.40 34.52
C ALA A 637 51.67 -7.89 34.73
N MET A 638 52.48 -8.50 33.87
CA MET A 638 52.92 -9.90 33.97
C MET A 638 54.39 -9.97 33.54
N ASP A 639 55.23 -10.66 34.31
CA ASP A 639 56.68 -10.79 34.07
C ASP A 639 57.39 -9.43 33.85
N GLY A 640 56.98 -8.39 34.57
CA GLY A 640 57.49 -7.02 34.43
C GLY A 640 57.07 -6.26 33.16
N GLU A 641 56.26 -6.84 32.25
CA GLU A 641 55.68 -6.14 31.10
C GLU A 641 54.26 -5.64 31.42
N PHE A 642 53.99 -4.36 31.17
CA PHE A 642 52.63 -3.79 31.24
C PHE A 642 51.88 -3.96 29.91
N GLY A 643 50.63 -4.42 29.99
CA GLY A 643 49.76 -4.61 28.84
C GLY A 643 48.31 -4.24 29.10
N ALA A 644 47.55 -4.08 28.02
CA ALA A 644 46.11 -3.87 28.07
C ALA A 644 45.38 -4.79 27.08
N ALA A 645 44.24 -5.33 27.54
CA ALA A 645 43.34 -6.11 26.70
C ALA A 645 41.94 -5.49 26.72
N PHE A 646 41.41 -5.22 25.52
CA PHE A 646 40.02 -4.82 25.33
C PHE A 646 39.20 -6.04 24.86
N MET A 647 38.08 -6.28 25.52
CA MET A 647 37.25 -7.47 25.31
C MET A 647 35.77 -7.08 25.40
N ASN A 648 34.91 -7.91 24.80
CA ASN A 648 33.49 -7.91 25.12
C ASN A 648 33.20 -9.11 26.02
N SER A 649 32.49 -8.91 27.12
CA SER A 649 32.06 -10.01 28.00
C SER A 649 30.55 -10.05 28.10
N ARG A 650 30.02 -11.28 28.20
CA ARG A 650 28.60 -11.52 28.45
C ARG A 650 28.49 -12.25 29.79
N LEU A 651 27.85 -11.59 30.74
CA LEU A 651 27.52 -12.16 32.04
C LEU A 651 26.02 -12.46 32.09
N THR A 652 25.65 -13.50 32.80
CA THR A 652 24.26 -13.76 33.18
C THR A 652 24.12 -13.67 34.69
N TYR A 653 22.92 -13.31 35.14
CA TYR A 653 22.62 -13.07 36.53
C TYR A 653 21.31 -13.74 36.90
N THR A 654 21.18 -14.10 38.17
CA THR A 654 19.94 -14.62 38.76
C THR A 654 19.63 -13.89 40.05
N ARG A 655 18.35 -13.66 40.33
CA ARG A 655 17.90 -13.09 41.59
C ARG A 655 17.73 -14.20 42.62
N THR A 656 18.28 -13.97 43.81
CA THR A 656 18.10 -14.82 44.99
C THR A 656 17.34 -14.06 46.07
N ALA A 657 16.97 -14.74 47.15
CA ALA A 657 16.38 -14.08 48.33
C ALA A 657 17.28 -12.98 48.93
N ALA A 658 18.59 -13.00 48.64
CA ALA A 658 19.57 -12.05 49.11
C ALA A 658 20.04 -11.05 48.03
N GLY A 659 19.27 -10.89 46.94
CA GLY A 659 19.54 -9.98 45.83
C GLY A 659 20.10 -10.67 44.58
N TRP A 660 20.52 -9.86 43.59
CA TRP A 660 21.12 -10.36 42.35
C TRP A 660 22.47 -11.03 42.60
N ARG A 661 22.75 -12.10 41.83
CA ARG A 661 24.00 -12.88 41.84
C ARG A 661 24.47 -13.14 40.42
N ILE A 662 25.78 -13.22 40.22
CA ILE A 662 26.37 -13.62 38.93
C ILE A 662 26.17 -15.12 38.74
N GLN A 663 25.49 -15.52 37.67
CA GLN A 663 25.23 -16.93 37.34
C GLN A 663 26.30 -17.50 36.42
N THR A 664 26.71 -16.74 35.41
CA THR A 664 27.73 -17.19 34.47
C THR A 664 28.61 -16.02 34.05
N VAL A 665 29.93 -16.25 34.08
CA VAL A 665 30.92 -15.35 33.50
C VAL A 665 31.56 -16.06 32.31
N ARG A 666 31.42 -15.47 31.12
CA ARG A 666 32.11 -15.90 29.90
C ARG A 666 33.00 -14.78 29.39
N GLU A 667 34.30 -15.05 29.37
CA GLU A 667 35.26 -14.15 28.74
C GLU A 667 35.16 -14.26 27.21
N GLY A 668 35.07 -13.12 26.51
CA GLY A 668 35.10 -13.07 25.05
C GLY A 668 36.52 -13.13 24.50
N GLN A 669 36.68 -13.07 23.17
CA GLN A 669 38.00 -12.99 22.55
C GLN A 669 38.68 -11.64 22.82
N ALA A 670 39.91 -11.67 23.32
CA ALA A 670 40.70 -10.47 23.60
C ALA A 670 41.43 -9.93 22.36
N ARG A 671 41.46 -8.59 22.20
CA ARG A 671 42.44 -7.90 21.35
C ARG A 671 43.49 -7.26 22.25
N ARG A 672 44.73 -7.76 22.19
CA ARG A 672 45.86 -7.23 22.98
C ARG A 672 46.54 -6.09 22.23
N GLY A 673 46.77 -4.98 22.91
CA GLY A 673 47.66 -3.90 22.46
C GLY A 673 48.82 -3.75 23.44
N ARG A 674 50.05 -3.61 22.92
CA ARG A 674 51.20 -3.16 23.74
C ARG A 674 51.19 -1.63 23.77
N PHE A 675 51.26 -1.03 24.95
CA PHE A 675 51.63 0.39 25.04
C PHE A 675 53.12 0.47 24.72
N ALA A 676 53.49 1.36 23.79
CA ALA A 676 54.88 1.68 23.49
C ALA A 676 55.43 2.67 24.52
#